data_AF-A0A3M0D9V1-F1
#
_entry.id   AF-A0A3M0D9V1-F1
#
_cell.length_a   1.000
_cell.length_b   1.000
_cell.length_c   1.000
_cell.angle_alpha   90.00
_cell.angle_beta   90.00
_cell.angle_gamma   90.00
#
_symmetry.space_group_name_H-M   'P 1'
#
loop_
_entity.id
_entity.type
_entity.pdbx_description
1 polymer ?
#
loop_
_entity_poly.entity_id
_entity_poly.type
_entity_poly.pdbx_seq_one_letter_code
_entity_poly.pdbx_strand_id
1 'polypeptide(L)'
;MKVQYPAPITEFKVKFWRYTVGDLVRIILPVFIGLILAGLPGAVVGSVVGIGFAELQIHGKTLDKVLVDLLRFHTEKQQLECEYEVRDQVAVTDNGVVIGLVEIDSVDLDMASERDWQVNRDTLANLHREIEDPVEIHSRKRRVDLSDCRCVKNQAVTTDHYVVIRDSPDSPSILPWKESESRSVEARIEDTVERCRMIRNSLNAGDLSANHITRTPLEQTLNRLEISEPSLTNTRYTIGEDSHRRILCISGYPEKRGPGVLSDILNMDAPGFIDVVQNVEPASDKQRKKLGRLVGRMRAETVATPNPLRSSEIDRKLADAQDLIDIEGSGDERLVNAAAYIVIRGESWEEVDETTEEVKRLLRRFNIKHEEPWLETPRSIRTDSITRPDGLDRGMIMPSRSVAASFAFSTHDKIEEGGISFGIDTRNSMPVVLNRFTWEAGHIARMGKTGSGKTYFAILSLLRSWQTYSDLQVYIIDPKQEYGSLTEAIDGETVVLDSATLSDLETGSVTRYTVADRSQDNTDLLSEAVRHIYRKASEDRRKTIVLIDEAHRLLFDPNGRKALDGLVREGRDRNVSVEMITQNASDFTRSQAGQNILRNVDCYLFMKHQDVETGVSDFFNLSPKQAVELRRLRTGTDLPFSEAIIRGPVSTKLRIESTQSEHDLITREFEENLISMPENTATEARGKQTNDPDNPVKSDGGTEIKNPDADTGNLNTQSQARNREVRGSEDGLLELPDTCITEAEDPDREASAEELLPEVLPGWKKLGTTTDRWAVPVAEDWVLGTYLGPKNDRYLIHISRWQPDHVQYAVDELFGVGEPVRFDAWTARGRFIFGVVILDGSIDRARTLLTACPALSERYIQLQE
;
A
#
# COMPACT_ATOMS: atom_id res chain seq x y z
N MET A 1 -9.32 -12.61 -5.70
CA MET A 1 -10.20 -13.26 -4.71
C MET A 1 -11.30 -12.27 -4.27
N LYS A 2 -12.60 -12.55 -4.49
CA LYS A 2 -13.69 -11.67 -4.02
C LYS A 2 -14.35 -12.28 -2.79
N VAL A 3 -14.53 -11.50 -1.73
CA VAL A 3 -15.22 -11.89 -0.49
C VAL A 3 -16.65 -11.37 -0.55
N GLN A 4 -17.59 -12.19 -0.09
CA GLN A 4 -19.01 -11.84 -0.05
C GLN A 4 -19.32 -11.21 1.31
N TYR A 5 -19.95 -10.05 1.31
CA TYR A 5 -20.48 -9.44 2.53
C TYR A 5 -22.01 -9.48 2.47
N PRO A 6 -22.69 -9.81 3.58
CA PRO A 6 -24.13 -9.81 3.60
C PRO A 6 -24.66 -8.38 3.49
N ALA A 7 -25.76 -8.21 2.76
CA ALA A 7 -26.47 -6.94 2.74
C ALA A 7 -26.95 -6.57 4.17
N PRO A 8 -27.02 -5.29 4.54
CA PRO A 8 -27.60 -4.87 5.81
C PRO A 8 -29.10 -5.25 5.86
N ILE A 9 -29.40 -6.34 6.58
CA ILE A 9 -30.74 -6.93 6.66
C ILE A 9 -31.63 -6.12 7.65
N THR A 10 -31.01 -5.34 8.53
CA THR A 10 -31.64 -4.63 9.66
C THR A 10 -32.70 -3.59 9.30
N GLU A 11 -32.78 -3.16 8.03
CA GLU A 11 -33.65 -2.04 7.61
C GLU A 11 -35.03 -2.44 7.09
N PHE A 12 -35.38 -3.73 6.99
CA PHE A 12 -36.69 -4.10 6.46
C PHE A 12 -37.83 -3.72 7.43
N LYS A 13 -38.50 -2.61 7.12
CA LYS A 13 -39.70 -2.10 7.82
C LYS A 13 -40.94 -2.36 6.98
N VAL A 14 -41.89 -3.09 7.56
CA VAL A 14 -43.22 -3.27 6.97
C VAL A 14 -43.92 -1.91 6.93
N LYS A 15 -44.36 -1.48 5.75
CA LYS A 15 -45.09 -0.23 5.54
C LYS A 15 -46.58 -0.54 5.37
N PHE A 16 -47.43 0.11 6.15
CA PHE A 16 -48.88 0.12 5.90
C PHE A 16 -49.20 1.40 5.12
N TRP A 17 -49.49 1.26 3.83
CA TRP A 17 -49.54 2.37 2.88
C TRP A 17 -48.19 3.14 2.86
N ARG A 18 -48.15 4.43 3.24
CA ARG A 18 -46.91 5.24 3.29
C ARG A 18 -46.17 5.21 4.65
N TYR A 19 -46.81 4.73 5.73
CA TYR A 19 -46.30 4.88 7.10
C TYR A 19 -45.96 3.54 7.77
N THR A 20 -44.95 3.53 8.64
CA THR A 20 -44.67 2.38 9.52
C THR A 20 -45.57 2.42 10.76
N VAL A 21 -45.65 1.31 11.50
CA VAL A 21 -46.39 1.28 12.79
C VAL A 21 -45.87 2.35 13.76
N GLY A 22 -44.55 2.60 13.78
CA GLY A 22 -43.97 3.66 14.59
C GLY A 22 -44.41 5.06 14.14
N ASP A 23 -44.55 5.28 12.84
CA ASP A 23 -45.02 6.56 12.29
C ASP A 23 -46.50 6.80 12.63
N LEU A 24 -47.33 5.75 12.60
CA LEU A 24 -48.72 5.84 13.05
C LEU A 24 -48.82 6.22 14.53
N VAL A 25 -47.98 5.65 15.39
CA VAL A 25 -47.93 6.03 16.82
C VAL A 25 -47.52 7.49 16.98
N ARG A 26 -46.54 7.98 16.21
CA ARG A 26 -46.08 9.38 16.23
C ARG A 26 -47.14 10.37 15.77
N ILE A 27 -48.02 9.96 14.85
CA ILE A 27 -49.14 10.79 14.39
C ILE A 27 -50.25 10.78 15.44
N ILE A 28 -50.60 9.63 16.00
CA ILE A 28 -51.77 9.46 16.87
C ILE A 28 -51.52 9.99 18.28
N LEU A 29 -50.31 9.85 18.83
CA LEU A 29 -50.02 10.20 20.22
C LEU A 29 -50.20 11.72 20.52
N PRO A 30 -49.66 12.65 19.71
CA PRO A 30 -49.88 14.09 19.93
C PRO A 30 -51.34 14.51 19.68
N VAL A 31 -52.06 13.84 18.77
CA VAL A 31 -53.50 14.04 18.57
C VAL A 31 -54.29 13.71 19.83
N PHE A 32 -53.97 12.57 20.45
CA PHE A 32 -54.62 12.13 21.67
C PHE A 32 -54.32 13.05 22.86
N ILE A 33 -53.06 13.47 23.02
CA ILE A 33 -52.64 14.44 24.05
C ILE A 33 -53.36 15.79 23.84
N GLY A 34 -53.39 16.28 22.60
CA GLY A 34 -54.08 17.51 22.25
C GLY A 34 -55.59 17.44 22.52
N LEU A 35 -56.21 16.30 22.22
CA LEU A 35 -57.63 16.06 22.51
C LEU A 35 -57.93 16.12 24.01
N ILE A 36 -57.06 15.55 24.86
CA ILE A 36 -57.21 15.57 26.32
C ILE A 36 -57.03 16.99 26.87
N LEU A 37 -56.01 17.72 26.41
CA LEU A 37 -55.65 19.02 26.97
C LEU A 37 -56.57 20.17 26.51
N ALA A 38 -57.07 20.11 25.28
CA ALA A 38 -57.80 21.23 24.68
C ALA A 38 -58.93 20.82 23.72
N GLY A 39 -59.43 19.58 23.81
CA GLY A 39 -60.55 19.10 22.99
C GLY A 39 -60.23 19.09 21.48
N LEU A 40 -61.25 19.28 20.64
CA LEU A 40 -61.12 19.28 19.18
C LEU A 40 -60.05 20.24 18.65
N PRO A 41 -59.95 21.52 19.10
CA PRO A 41 -58.87 22.41 18.71
C PRO A 41 -57.47 21.86 19.03
N GLY A 42 -57.32 21.26 20.22
CA GLY A 42 -56.06 20.61 20.62
C GLY A 42 -55.73 19.39 19.78
N ALA A 43 -56.73 18.59 19.38
CA ALA A 43 -56.53 17.45 18.48
C ALA A 43 -56.05 17.88 17.09
N VAL A 44 -56.54 19.01 16.56
CA VAL A 44 -56.08 19.58 15.28
C VAL A 44 -54.61 20.02 15.38
N VAL A 45 -54.24 20.75 16.43
CA VAL A 45 -52.83 21.12 16.69
C VAL A 45 -51.96 19.88 16.86
N GLY A 46 -52.44 18.90 17.63
CA GLY A 46 -51.79 17.60 17.81
C GLY A 46 -51.60 16.83 16.50
N SER A 47 -52.54 16.95 15.55
CA SER A 47 -52.43 16.31 14.23
C SER A 47 -51.31 16.93 13.40
N VAL A 48 -51.22 18.26 13.40
CA VAL A 48 -50.15 19.00 12.70
C VAL A 48 -48.78 18.67 13.32
N VAL A 49 -48.69 18.65 14.66
CA VAL A 49 -47.46 18.25 15.36
C VAL A 49 -47.11 16.79 15.07
N GLY A 50 -48.07 15.87 15.15
CA GLY A 50 -47.85 14.44 14.90
C GLY A 50 -47.42 14.13 13.46
N ILE A 51 -48.02 14.79 12.46
CA ILE A 51 -47.58 14.71 11.06
C ILE A 51 -46.17 15.30 10.92
N GLY A 52 -45.89 16.44 11.55
CA GLY A 52 -44.55 17.02 11.58
C GLY A 52 -43.51 16.05 12.16
N PHE A 53 -43.82 15.37 13.27
CA PHE A 53 -42.94 14.37 13.89
C PHE A 53 -42.72 13.11 13.04
N ALA A 54 -43.67 12.77 12.16
CA ALA A 54 -43.57 11.61 11.26
C ALA A 54 -42.90 11.94 9.91
N GLU A 55 -43.09 13.13 9.37
CA GLU A 55 -42.59 13.52 8.05
C GLU A 55 -41.31 14.35 8.08
N LEU A 56 -41.06 15.15 9.13
CA LEU A 56 -39.84 15.94 9.21
C LEU A 56 -38.68 15.06 9.69
N GLN A 57 -37.68 14.95 8.83
CA GLN A 57 -36.41 14.32 9.14
C GLN A 57 -35.30 15.35 9.11
N ILE A 58 -34.50 15.39 10.17
CA ILE A 58 -33.28 16.18 10.27
C ILE A 58 -32.14 15.18 10.29
N HIS A 59 -31.22 15.26 9.31
CA HIS A 59 -30.09 14.33 9.18
C HIS A 59 -30.54 12.84 9.22
N GLY A 60 -31.66 12.50 8.56
CA GLY A 60 -32.20 11.13 8.50
C GLY A 60 -32.89 10.64 9.79
N LYS A 61 -32.92 11.46 10.84
CA LYS A 61 -33.59 11.16 12.12
C LYS A 61 -34.92 11.92 12.23
N THR A 62 -35.93 11.27 12.80
CA THR A 62 -37.22 11.90 13.12
C THR A 62 -37.09 12.82 14.34
N LEU A 63 -37.95 13.83 14.46
CA LEU A 63 -37.85 14.87 15.51
C LEU A 63 -37.82 14.32 16.95
N ASP A 64 -38.58 13.25 17.23
CA ASP A 64 -38.54 12.53 18.51
C ASP A 64 -37.14 11.98 18.84
N LYS A 65 -36.50 11.37 17.85
CA LYS A 65 -35.14 10.84 18.01
C LYS A 65 -34.12 11.95 18.20
N VAL A 66 -34.25 13.04 17.45
CA VAL A 66 -33.40 14.23 17.63
C VAL A 66 -33.51 14.77 19.05
N LEU A 67 -34.71 14.84 19.62
CA LEU A 67 -34.91 15.29 21.00
C LEU A 67 -34.29 14.34 22.02
N VAL A 68 -34.47 13.03 21.84
CA VAL A 68 -33.86 12.01 22.72
C VAL A 68 -32.34 12.05 22.63
N ASP A 69 -31.79 12.16 21.44
CA ASP A 69 -30.34 12.24 21.20
C ASP A 69 -29.77 13.54 21.78
N LEU A 70 -30.48 14.67 21.66
CA LEU A 70 -30.08 15.94 22.27
C LEU A 70 -30.07 15.87 23.81
N LEU A 71 -31.07 15.24 24.42
CA LEU A 71 -31.11 15.02 25.86
C LEU A 71 -29.95 14.12 26.30
N ARG A 72 -29.75 13.00 25.60
CA ARG A 72 -28.65 12.06 25.87
C ARG A 72 -27.29 12.71 25.72
N PHE A 73 -27.10 13.52 24.68
CA PHE A 73 -25.88 14.28 24.44
C PHE A 73 -25.51 15.13 25.66
N HIS A 74 -26.48 15.83 26.26
CA HIS A 74 -26.23 16.64 27.46
C HIS A 74 -25.95 15.79 28.70
N THR A 75 -26.63 14.66 28.88
CA THR A 75 -26.42 13.80 30.06
C THR A 75 -25.12 12.99 29.99
N GLU A 76 -24.77 12.49 28.81
CA GLU A 76 -23.60 11.61 28.61
C GLU A 76 -22.30 12.41 28.52
N LYS A 77 -22.36 13.72 28.20
CA LYS A 77 -21.19 14.62 28.18
C LYS A 77 -20.43 14.68 29.50
N GLN A 78 -21.09 14.45 30.63
CA GLN A 78 -20.47 14.50 31.98
C GLN A 78 -19.78 13.18 32.38
N GLN A 79 -19.86 12.13 31.56
CA GLN A 79 -19.33 10.78 31.87
C GLN A 79 -18.22 10.39 30.88
N LEU A 80 -17.27 11.30 30.68
CA LEU A 80 -16.17 11.17 29.71
C LEU A 80 -14.77 11.15 30.34
N GLU A 81 -14.67 11.22 31.67
CA GLU A 81 -13.43 10.97 32.44
C GLU A 81 -13.39 9.51 32.93
N CYS A 82 -12.21 8.90 32.92
CA CYS A 82 -11.99 7.51 33.32
C CYS A 82 -10.54 7.40 33.77
N GLU A 83 -10.33 7.19 35.06
CA GLU A 83 -9.01 6.92 35.61
C GLU A 83 -8.74 5.41 35.56
N TYR A 84 -7.47 5.04 35.42
CA TYR A 84 -7.01 3.65 35.47
C TYR A 84 -5.69 3.52 36.20
N GLU A 85 -5.47 2.33 36.75
CA GLU A 85 -4.22 1.91 37.38
C GLU A 85 -3.65 0.72 36.59
N VAL A 86 -2.36 0.80 36.21
CA VAL A 86 -1.67 -0.32 35.57
C VAL A 86 -1.18 -1.32 36.62
N ARG A 87 -1.57 -2.59 36.46
CA ARG A 87 -1.24 -3.72 37.33
C ARG A 87 -0.55 -4.82 36.55
N ASP A 88 0.79 -4.77 36.52
CA ASP A 88 1.71 -5.72 35.87
C ASP A 88 1.39 -6.01 34.39
N GLN A 89 0.32 -6.74 34.11
CA GLN A 89 -0.08 -7.20 32.77
C GLN A 89 -1.38 -6.58 32.25
N VAL A 90 -2.14 -5.85 33.08
CA VAL A 90 -3.43 -5.26 32.71
C VAL A 90 -3.59 -3.86 33.29
N ALA A 91 -4.54 -3.09 32.78
CA ALA A 91 -5.00 -1.87 33.44
C ALA A 91 -6.38 -2.08 34.05
N VAL A 92 -6.62 -1.48 35.22
CA VAL A 92 -7.91 -1.55 35.92
C VAL A 92 -8.45 -0.15 36.07
N THR A 93 -9.63 0.09 35.51
CA THR A 93 -10.33 1.37 35.63
C THR A 93 -10.92 1.56 37.03
N ASP A 94 -11.20 2.80 37.40
CA ASP A 94 -11.94 3.20 38.61
C ASP A 94 -13.29 2.48 38.78
N ASN A 95 -13.96 2.17 37.67
CA ASN A 95 -15.23 1.44 37.61
C ASN A 95 -15.04 -0.09 37.62
N GLY A 96 -13.82 -0.59 37.80
CA GLY A 96 -13.51 -2.00 37.97
C GLY A 96 -13.46 -2.83 36.69
N VAL A 97 -13.48 -2.17 35.51
CA VAL A 97 -13.22 -2.80 34.20
C VAL A 97 -11.72 -3.11 34.10
N VAL A 98 -11.40 -4.35 33.73
CA VAL A 98 -10.02 -4.80 33.47
C VAL A 98 -9.75 -4.76 31.97
N ILE A 99 -8.57 -4.28 31.59
CA ILE A 99 -8.17 -4.04 30.20
C ILE A 99 -6.82 -4.70 29.94
N GLY A 100 -6.79 -5.57 28.93
CA GLY A 100 -5.55 -6.15 28.38
C GLY A 100 -5.34 -5.71 26.94
N LEU A 101 -4.07 -5.55 26.53
CA LEU A 101 -3.69 -5.08 25.19
C LEU A 101 -2.73 -6.06 24.52
N VAL A 102 -3.12 -6.59 23.37
CA VAL A 102 -2.23 -7.35 22.49
C VAL A 102 -1.87 -6.47 21.30
N GLU A 103 -0.60 -6.13 21.15
CA GLU A 103 -0.06 -5.44 19.98
C GLU A 103 0.12 -6.43 18.83
N ILE A 104 -0.18 -5.99 17.61
CA ILE A 104 0.01 -6.76 16.38
C ILE A 104 0.98 -5.99 15.47
N ASP A 105 2.00 -6.68 14.97
CA ASP A 105 2.89 -6.15 13.96
C ASP A 105 2.14 -6.01 12.61
N SER A 106 2.38 -4.91 11.92
CA SER A 106 1.89 -4.68 10.56
C SER A 106 2.33 -5.79 9.60
N VAL A 107 1.42 -6.25 8.73
CA VAL A 107 1.72 -7.25 7.70
C VAL A 107 1.51 -6.66 6.31
N ASP A 108 2.54 -6.67 5.47
CA ASP A 108 2.41 -6.14 4.11
C ASP A 108 1.69 -7.13 3.17
N LEU A 109 0.37 -6.96 3.04
CA LEU A 109 -0.45 -7.86 2.23
C LEU A 109 -0.33 -7.62 0.71
N ASP A 110 0.23 -6.50 0.26
CA ASP A 110 0.34 -6.21 -1.17
C ASP A 110 1.43 -7.03 -1.86
N MET A 111 2.43 -7.43 -1.08
CA MET A 111 3.56 -8.25 -1.54
C MET A 111 3.45 -9.70 -1.07
N ALA A 112 2.48 -10.00 -0.21
CA ALA A 112 2.10 -11.33 0.22
C ALA A 112 1.60 -12.17 -0.97
N SER A 113 1.91 -13.46 -0.97
CA SER A 113 1.31 -14.36 -1.95
C SER A 113 -0.18 -14.56 -1.66
N GLU A 114 -0.97 -14.99 -2.66
CA GLU A 114 -2.39 -15.32 -2.42
C GLU A 114 -2.57 -16.34 -1.29
N ARG A 115 -1.56 -17.20 -1.08
CA ARG A 115 -1.53 -18.20 -0.01
C ARG A 115 -1.36 -17.54 1.36
N ASP A 116 -0.40 -16.64 1.51
CA ASP A 116 -0.12 -15.97 2.79
C ASP A 116 -1.32 -15.10 3.20
N TRP A 117 -1.97 -14.46 2.22
CA TRP A 117 -3.21 -13.74 2.46
C TRP A 117 -4.34 -14.66 2.98
N GLN A 118 -4.49 -15.84 2.36
CA GLN A 118 -5.48 -16.84 2.80
C GLN A 118 -5.18 -17.34 4.22
N VAL A 119 -3.91 -17.59 4.56
CA VAL A 119 -3.48 -18.02 5.89
C VAL A 119 -3.87 -16.96 6.92
N ASN A 120 -3.50 -15.69 6.72
CA ASN A 120 -3.79 -14.62 7.67
C ASN A 120 -5.29 -14.36 7.84
N ARG A 121 -6.07 -14.38 6.74
CA ARG A 121 -7.53 -14.29 6.83
C ARG A 121 -8.11 -15.46 7.62
N ASP A 122 -7.65 -16.68 7.34
CA ASP A 122 -8.20 -17.87 7.97
C ASP A 122 -7.85 -17.93 9.47
N THR A 123 -6.65 -17.47 9.85
CA THR A 123 -6.25 -17.23 11.25
C THR A 123 -7.20 -16.24 11.94
N LEU A 124 -7.48 -15.08 11.33
CA LEU A 124 -8.42 -14.10 11.89
C LEU A 124 -9.86 -14.61 11.92
N ALA A 125 -10.29 -15.39 10.93
CA ALA A 125 -11.61 -15.99 10.91
C ALA A 125 -11.77 -17.05 12.01
N ASN A 126 -10.70 -17.81 12.29
CA ASN A 126 -10.64 -18.75 13.42
C ASN A 126 -10.73 -18.01 14.75
N LEU A 127 -9.94 -16.94 14.91
CA LEU A 127 -10.00 -16.08 16.09
C LEU A 127 -11.44 -15.58 16.34
N HIS A 128 -12.06 -14.96 15.34
CA HIS A 128 -13.45 -14.47 15.46
C HIS A 128 -14.49 -15.58 15.67
N ARG A 129 -14.19 -16.84 15.30
CA ARG A 129 -15.08 -17.97 15.59
C ARG A 129 -15.00 -18.37 17.07
N GLU A 130 -13.79 -18.38 17.62
CA GLU A 130 -13.45 -18.87 18.95
C GLU A 130 -13.67 -17.84 20.07
N ILE A 131 -13.77 -16.54 19.74
CA ILE A 131 -14.10 -15.52 20.75
C ILE A 131 -15.45 -15.82 21.41
N GLU A 132 -15.49 -15.70 22.74
CA GLU A 132 -16.72 -15.82 23.54
C GLU A 132 -17.24 -14.44 23.97
N ASP A 133 -16.37 -13.44 23.93
CA ASP A 133 -16.60 -12.07 24.39
C ASP A 133 -16.21 -11.06 23.29
N PRO A 134 -16.66 -9.80 23.41
CA PRO A 134 -16.26 -8.74 22.49
C PRO A 134 -14.74 -8.55 22.45
N VAL A 135 -14.24 -8.33 21.24
CA VAL A 135 -12.87 -7.96 20.95
C VAL A 135 -12.88 -6.70 20.11
N GLU A 136 -12.12 -5.70 20.53
CA GLU A 136 -11.98 -4.44 19.79
C GLU A 136 -10.58 -4.34 19.20
N ILE A 137 -10.49 -3.89 17.96
CA ILE A 137 -9.26 -3.74 17.21
C ILE A 137 -9.10 -2.25 16.90
N HIS A 138 -8.03 -1.63 17.39
CA HIS A 138 -7.67 -0.26 17.06
C HIS A 138 -6.43 -0.24 16.17
N SER A 139 -6.55 0.28 14.95
CA SER A 139 -5.44 0.59 14.06
C SER A 139 -5.23 2.11 14.06
N ARG A 140 -4.12 2.58 14.65
CA ARG A 140 -3.87 4.00 14.94
C ARG A 140 -2.61 4.49 14.26
N LYS A 141 -2.73 5.53 13.43
CA LYS A 141 -1.56 6.21 12.86
C LYS A 141 -0.85 7.09 13.88
N ARG A 142 0.45 7.28 13.75
CA ARG A 142 1.20 8.27 14.52
C ARG A 142 2.39 8.77 13.73
N ARG A 143 2.84 9.98 14.07
CA ARG A 143 4.15 10.48 13.61
C ARG A 143 5.25 9.85 14.46
N VAL A 144 6.34 9.50 13.80
CA VAL A 144 7.61 9.13 14.41
C VAL A 144 8.62 10.17 14.00
N ASP A 145 9.32 10.74 14.97
CA ASP A 145 10.48 11.57 14.70
C ASP A 145 11.64 10.68 14.29
N LEU A 146 12.26 11.00 13.16
CA LEU A 146 13.40 10.30 12.59
C LEU A 146 14.63 11.21 12.50
N SER A 147 14.66 12.33 13.22
CA SER A 147 15.82 13.23 13.29
C SER A 147 17.13 12.47 13.56
N ASP A 148 17.05 11.45 14.39
CA ASP A 148 18.21 10.66 14.83
C ASP A 148 18.64 9.61 13.80
N CYS A 149 17.75 9.26 12.86
CA CYS A 149 17.98 8.22 11.86
C CYS A 149 18.69 8.72 10.58
N ARG A 150 19.04 10.03 10.52
CA ARG A 150 19.69 10.71 9.36
C ARG A 150 19.12 10.30 8.00
N CYS A 151 17.80 10.20 7.93
CA CYS A 151 17.06 9.90 6.72
C CYS A 151 16.78 11.17 5.90
N VAL A 152 16.39 10.99 4.63
CA VAL A 152 15.99 12.11 3.75
C VAL A 152 14.77 12.86 4.30
N LYS A 153 13.93 12.17 5.08
CA LYS A 153 12.76 12.74 5.77
C LYS A 153 12.90 12.56 7.28
N ASN A 154 12.92 13.65 8.04
CA ASN A 154 13.03 13.61 9.51
C ASN A 154 11.76 13.14 10.22
N GLN A 155 10.71 12.76 9.49
CA GLN A 155 9.49 12.23 10.07
C GLN A 155 8.98 11.07 9.21
N ALA A 156 8.38 10.10 9.87
CA ALA A 156 7.59 9.06 9.23
C ALA A 156 6.21 8.96 9.88
N VAL A 157 5.28 8.35 9.15
CA VAL A 157 4.00 7.92 9.70
C VAL A 157 4.07 6.42 9.87
N THR A 158 3.77 5.95 11.08
CA THR A 158 3.61 4.53 11.36
C THR A 158 2.22 4.23 11.90
N THR A 159 1.81 2.97 11.86
CA THR A 159 0.51 2.51 12.28
C THR A 159 0.66 1.42 13.32
N ASP A 160 0.12 1.66 14.50
CA ASP A 160 0.11 0.67 15.57
C ASP A 160 -1.25 -0.07 15.58
N HIS A 161 -1.23 -1.39 15.80
CA HIS A 161 -2.43 -2.21 15.86
C HIS A 161 -2.59 -2.84 17.24
N TYR A 162 -3.75 -2.65 17.87
CA TYR A 162 -4.05 -3.17 19.20
C TYR A 162 -5.33 -3.97 19.20
N VAL A 163 -5.27 -5.18 19.74
CA VAL A 163 -6.43 -5.94 20.18
C VAL A 163 -6.67 -5.64 21.65
N VAL A 164 -7.84 -5.06 21.93
CA VAL A 164 -8.25 -4.64 23.26
C VAL A 164 -9.24 -5.65 23.80
N ILE A 165 -8.89 -6.19 24.96
CA ILE A 165 -9.68 -7.15 25.69
C ILE A 165 -10.18 -6.45 26.94
N ARG A 166 -11.49 -6.46 27.14
CA ARG A 166 -12.12 -5.85 28.30
C ARG A 166 -12.97 -6.87 29.04
N ASP A 167 -12.81 -6.90 30.35
CA ASP A 167 -13.68 -7.63 31.27
C ASP A 167 -14.35 -6.64 32.23
N SER A 168 -15.66 -6.45 32.05
CA SER A 168 -16.46 -5.51 32.83
C SER A 168 -17.08 -6.19 34.05
N PRO A 169 -17.31 -5.47 35.16
CA PRO A 169 -18.07 -6.01 36.28
C PRO A 169 -19.47 -6.47 35.84
N ASP A 170 -19.96 -7.56 36.44
CA ASP A 170 -21.32 -8.01 36.23
C ASP A 170 -22.31 -6.89 36.60
N SER A 171 -23.24 -6.57 35.69
CA SER A 171 -24.26 -5.57 35.97
C SER A 171 -25.07 -5.98 37.21
N PRO A 172 -25.22 -5.11 38.22
CA PRO A 172 -26.00 -5.43 39.40
C PRO A 172 -27.42 -5.77 38.97
N SER A 173 -27.96 -6.87 39.50
CA SER A 173 -29.30 -7.28 39.14
C SER A 173 -30.30 -6.22 39.60
N ILE A 174 -31.22 -5.83 38.72
CA ILE A 174 -32.27 -4.84 39.03
C ILE A 174 -33.26 -5.41 40.07
N LEU A 175 -33.23 -6.72 40.31
CA LEU A 175 -34.12 -7.42 41.23
C LEU A 175 -33.37 -7.71 42.54
N PRO A 176 -33.73 -7.05 43.67
CA PRO A 176 -32.93 -7.09 44.91
C PRO A 176 -32.80 -8.48 45.56
N TRP A 177 -33.48 -9.52 45.05
CA TRP A 177 -33.41 -10.90 45.54
C TRP A 177 -32.54 -11.83 44.70
N LYS A 178 -31.89 -11.31 43.64
CA LYS A 178 -30.99 -12.09 42.79
C LYS A 178 -29.58 -11.55 43.00
N GLU A 179 -28.91 -12.00 44.07
CA GLU A 179 -27.47 -11.77 44.23
C GLU A 179 -26.77 -12.43 43.03
N SER A 180 -26.21 -11.60 42.15
CA SER A 180 -25.19 -12.07 41.22
C SER A 180 -23.92 -12.15 42.04
N GLU A 181 -23.33 -13.33 42.20
CA GLU A 181 -21.95 -13.44 42.70
C GLU A 181 -21.06 -12.67 41.73
N SER A 182 -20.69 -11.44 42.06
CA SER A 182 -19.82 -10.62 41.22
C SER A 182 -18.42 -11.18 41.31
N ARG A 183 -17.82 -11.51 40.16
CA ARG A 183 -16.40 -11.94 40.11
C ARG A 183 -15.51 -10.89 40.77
N SER A 184 -14.50 -11.31 41.53
CA SER A 184 -13.50 -10.39 42.10
C SER A 184 -12.69 -9.72 40.98
N VAL A 185 -12.07 -8.57 41.28
CA VAL A 185 -11.19 -7.89 40.32
C VAL A 185 -10.03 -8.82 39.94
N GLU A 186 -9.46 -9.53 40.90
CA GLU A 186 -8.35 -10.45 40.70
C GLU A 186 -8.72 -11.61 39.76
N ALA A 187 -9.93 -12.15 39.87
CA ALA A 187 -10.41 -13.20 38.96
C ALA A 187 -10.58 -12.66 37.53
N ARG A 188 -11.07 -11.43 37.37
CA ARG A 188 -11.15 -10.76 36.06
C ARG A 188 -9.77 -10.46 35.47
N ILE A 189 -8.79 -10.12 36.31
CA ILE A 189 -7.38 -9.96 35.88
C ILE A 189 -6.83 -11.26 35.34
N GLU A 190 -6.98 -12.37 36.07
CA GLU A 190 -6.50 -13.69 35.63
C GLU A 190 -7.16 -14.10 34.30
N ASP A 191 -8.47 -13.93 34.17
CA ASP A 191 -9.21 -14.21 32.94
C ASP A 191 -8.75 -13.33 31.76
N THR A 192 -8.61 -12.02 31.99
CA THR A 192 -8.16 -11.08 30.95
C THR A 192 -6.75 -11.42 30.47
N VAL A 193 -5.83 -11.78 31.37
CA VAL A 193 -4.47 -12.19 31.02
C VAL A 193 -4.46 -13.48 30.21
N GLU A 194 -5.27 -14.48 30.60
CA GLU A 194 -5.36 -15.74 29.85
C GLU A 194 -5.97 -15.49 28.46
N ARG A 195 -6.99 -14.64 28.34
CA ARG A 195 -7.56 -14.23 27.06
C ARG A 195 -6.54 -13.51 26.17
N CYS A 196 -5.72 -12.61 26.72
CA CYS A 196 -4.61 -11.98 25.99
C CYS A 196 -3.64 -13.03 25.45
N ARG A 197 -3.26 -14.01 26.30
CA ARG A 197 -2.38 -15.12 25.91
C ARG A 197 -2.98 -15.97 24.80
N MET A 198 -4.27 -16.33 24.89
CA MET A 198 -4.97 -17.10 23.86
C MET A 198 -5.02 -16.36 22.52
N ILE A 199 -5.41 -15.09 22.53
CA ILE A 199 -5.48 -14.25 21.33
C ILE A 199 -4.10 -14.13 20.68
N ARG A 200 -3.07 -13.81 21.48
CA ARG A 200 -1.68 -13.74 21.01
C ARG A 200 -1.24 -15.05 20.33
N ASN A 201 -1.48 -16.20 20.98
CA ASN A 201 -1.10 -17.50 20.44
C ASN A 201 -1.87 -17.84 19.15
N SER A 202 -3.15 -17.47 19.07
CA SER A 202 -3.99 -17.68 17.88
C SER A 202 -3.47 -16.85 16.69
N LEU A 203 -3.14 -15.58 16.92
CA LEU A 203 -2.56 -14.70 15.90
C LEU A 203 -1.19 -15.21 15.43
N ASN A 204 -0.31 -15.57 16.36
CA ASN A 204 1.03 -16.13 16.07
C ASN A 204 1.00 -17.52 15.43
N ALA A 205 -0.15 -18.20 15.37
CA ALA A 205 -0.28 -19.45 14.63
C ALA A 205 -0.37 -19.22 13.11
N GLY A 206 -0.74 -18.00 12.67
CA GLY A 206 -0.56 -17.54 11.29
C GLY A 206 0.78 -16.84 11.08
N ASP A 207 0.89 -16.05 10.01
CA ASP A 207 2.06 -15.20 9.76
C ASP A 207 1.95 -13.82 10.44
N LEU A 208 1.01 -13.65 11.37
CA LEU A 208 0.88 -12.43 12.17
C LEU A 208 1.82 -12.53 13.38
N SER A 209 2.54 -11.46 13.70
CA SER A 209 3.30 -11.36 14.95
C SER A 209 2.51 -10.52 15.95
N ALA A 210 2.30 -11.06 17.13
CA ALA A 210 1.49 -10.46 18.19
C ALA A 210 2.16 -10.63 19.56
N ASN A 211 2.08 -9.58 20.37
CA ASN A 211 2.70 -9.51 21.69
C ASN A 211 1.74 -8.93 22.74
N HIS A 212 1.69 -9.54 23.93
CA HIS A 212 0.93 -8.98 25.05
C HIS A 212 1.74 -7.84 25.68
N ILE A 213 1.20 -6.62 25.67
CA ILE A 213 1.86 -5.44 26.22
C ILE A 213 1.70 -5.45 27.75
N THR A 214 2.80 -5.26 28.47
CA THR A 214 2.80 -5.32 29.94
C THR A 214 3.62 -4.17 30.52
N ARG A 215 3.41 -3.82 31.79
CA ARG A 215 4.19 -2.86 32.60
C ARG A 215 4.36 -1.49 31.93
N THR A 216 5.59 -0.98 31.85
CA THR A 216 5.91 0.35 31.33
C THR A 216 5.44 0.55 29.88
N PRO A 217 5.65 -0.40 28.93
CA PRO A 217 5.02 -0.32 27.61
C PRO A 217 3.48 -0.16 27.64
N LEU A 218 2.79 -0.85 28.57
CA LEU A 218 1.34 -0.76 28.70
C LEU A 218 0.92 0.64 29.17
N GLU A 219 1.58 1.15 30.20
CA GLU A 219 1.34 2.51 30.71
C GLU A 219 1.61 3.58 29.66
N GLN A 220 2.73 3.50 28.93
CA GLN A 220 3.05 4.42 27.84
C GLN A 220 2.01 4.38 26.72
N THR A 221 1.55 3.19 26.36
CA THR A 221 0.54 2.99 25.32
C THR A 221 -0.80 3.59 25.73
N LEU A 222 -1.25 3.31 26.96
CA LEU A 222 -2.50 3.85 27.48
C LEU A 222 -2.47 5.37 27.59
N ASN A 223 -1.42 5.95 28.18
CA ASN A 223 -1.26 7.41 28.30
C ASN A 223 -1.29 8.12 26.95
N ARG A 224 -0.68 7.50 25.92
CA ARG A 224 -0.64 8.04 24.57
C ARG A 224 -1.99 7.97 23.84
N LEU A 225 -2.79 6.95 24.13
CA LEU A 225 -4.09 6.71 23.48
C LEU A 225 -5.26 7.26 24.30
N GLU A 226 -5.01 7.77 25.49
CA GLU A 226 -6.02 8.32 26.37
C GLU A 226 -6.70 9.55 25.76
N ILE A 227 -8.00 9.68 26.03
CA ILE A 227 -8.81 10.84 25.65
C ILE A 227 -9.18 11.57 26.93
N SER A 228 -8.36 12.56 27.29
CA SER A 228 -8.55 13.38 28.49
C SER A 228 -9.15 14.74 28.10
N GLU A 229 -10.10 15.23 28.89
CA GLU A 229 -10.73 16.56 28.76
C GLU A 229 -11.24 16.94 27.35
N PRO A 230 -12.07 16.12 26.68
CA PRO A 230 -12.50 16.41 25.33
C PRO A 230 -13.47 17.60 25.27
N SER A 231 -13.22 18.55 24.37
CA SER A 231 -14.19 19.58 24.00
C SER A 231 -15.01 19.10 22.81
N LEU A 232 -16.34 19.16 22.89
CA LEU A 232 -17.21 18.51 21.89
C LEU A 232 -18.32 19.40 21.35
N THR A 233 -18.63 19.16 20.07
CA THR A 233 -19.75 19.73 19.31
C THR A 233 -20.69 18.60 18.88
N ASN A 234 -21.64 18.85 17.98
CA ASN A 234 -22.65 17.87 17.59
C ASN A 234 -22.10 16.71 16.73
N THR A 235 -20.95 16.87 16.10
CA THR A 235 -20.36 15.87 15.18
C THR A 235 -18.86 15.69 15.34
N ARG A 236 -18.20 16.54 16.14
CA ARG A 236 -16.74 16.59 16.23
C ARG A 236 -16.29 16.94 17.65
N TYR A 237 -15.08 16.54 17.99
CA TYR A 237 -14.47 16.83 19.30
C TYR A 237 -12.98 17.11 19.18
N THR A 238 -12.43 17.84 20.13
CA THR A 238 -10.99 18.07 20.26
C THR A 238 -10.45 17.43 21.53
N ILE A 239 -9.16 17.12 21.52
CA ILE A 239 -8.39 16.67 22.68
C ILE A 239 -7.21 17.62 22.81
N GLY A 240 -7.18 18.43 23.86
CA GLY A 240 -6.27 19.57 23.94
C GLY A 240 -6.52 20.62 22.85
N GLU A 241 -5.50 21.43 22.56
CA GLU A 241 -5.58 22.54 21.59
C GLU A 241 -5.38 22.05 20.14
N ASP A 242 -4.50 21.07 19.91
CA ASP A 242 -4.01 20.70 18.57
C ASP A 242 -4.46 19.30 18.08
N SER A 243 -5.45 18.67 18.72
CA SER A 243 -6.00 17.39 18.23
C SER A 243 -7.48 17.51 17.92
N HIS A 244 -7.81 17.64 16.64
CA HIS A 244 -9.17 17.68 16.13
C HIS A 244 -9.60 16.31 15.64
N ARG A 245 -10.81 15.86 16.01
CA ARG A 245 -11.29 14.52 15.68
C ARG A 245 -12.74 14.48 15.19
N ARG A 246 -13.02 13.55 14.28
CA ARG A 246 -14.36 13.24 13.75
C ARG A 246 -14.47 11.74 13.50
N ILE A 247 -15.66 11.16 13.70
CA ILE A 247 -15.90 9.73 13.44
C ILE A 247 -16.93 9.55 12.33
N LEU A 248 -16.66 8.61 11.43
CA LEU A 248 -17.63 8.04 10.50
C LEU A 248 -17.92 6.59 10.89
N CYS A 249 -19.19 6.18 10.82
CA CYS A 249 -19.60 4.80 11.08
C CYS A 249 -19.83 4.08 9.76
N ILE A 250 -19.28 2.89 9.57
CA ILE A 250 -19.65 2.04 8.44
C ILE A 250 -21.01 1.41 8.73
N SER A 251 -21.99 1.64 7.86
CA SER A 251 -23.37 1.15 8.00
C SER A 251 -23.74 0.07 6.98
N GLY A 252 -22.83 -0.25 6.05
CA GLY A 252 -23.01 -1.35 5.11
C GLY A 252 -21.83 -1.57 4.19
N TYR A 253 -21.56 -2.83 3.87
CA TYR A 253 -20.53 -3.26 2.93
C TYR A 253 -21.14 -3.61 1.56
N PRO A 254 -20.36 -3.51 0.46
CA PRO A 254 -20.78 -3.99 -0.85
C PRO A 254 -20.92 -5.52 -0.88
N GLU A 255 -21.82 -6.05 -1.72
CA GLU A 255 -22.08 -7.51 -1.81
C GLU A 255 -20.82 -8.33 -2.08
N LYS A 256 -19.90 -7.84 -2.92
CA LYS A 256 -18.63 -8.48 -3.23
C LYS A 256 -17.51 -7.46 -3.29
N ARG A 257 -16.42 -7.69 -2.55
CA ARG A 257 -15.21 -6.86 -2.65
C ARG A 257 -13.94 -7.68 -2.48
N GLY A 258 -12.84 -7.19 -3.04
CA GLY A 258 -11.51 -7.66 -2.68
C GLY A 258 -11.26 -7.49 -1.17
N PRO A 259 -10.30 -8.23 -0.63
CA PRO A 259 -9.93 -8.09 0.77
C PRO A 259 -9.24 -6.76 1.09
N GLY A 260 -9.08 -6.48 2.39
CA GLY A 260 -8.26 -5.36 2.85
C GLY A 260 -8.96 -4.00 2.79
N VAL A 261 -10.29 -3.95 2.65
CA VAL A 261 -11.07 -2.70 2.55
C VAL A 261 -10.71 -1.65 3.61
N LEU A 262 -10.57 -2.04 4.88
CA LEU A 262 -10.24 -1.08 5.92
C LEU A 262 -8.76 -0.72 5.92
N SER A 263 -7.89 -1.62 5.45
CA SER A 263 -6.48 -1.31 5.18
C SER A 263 -6.34 -0.28 4.06
N ASP A 264 -7.13 -0.37 2.97
CA ASP A 264 -7.14 0.65 1.91
C ASP A 264 -7.52 2.04 2.44
N ILE A 265 -8.51 2.08 3.34
CA ILE A 265 -8.97 3.33 3.97
C ILE A 265 -7.91 3.86 4.93
N LEU A 266 -7.32 2.98 5.75
CA LEU A 266 -6.26 3.31 6.69
C LEU A 266 -5.04 3.87 5.97
N ASN A 267 -4.59 3.26 4.87
CA ASN A 267 -3.39 3.67 4.14
C ASN A 267 -3.61 4.80 3.13
N MET A 268 -4.81 5.37 3.05
CA MET A 268 -5.09 6.49 2.15
C MET A 268 -4.15 7.66 2.45
N ASP A 269 -3.55 8.22 1.40
CA ASP A 269 -2.80 9.48 1.48
C ASP A 269 -3.80 10.63 1.60
N ALA A 270 -3.72 11.34 2.72
CA ALA A 270 -4.66 12.38 3.10
C ALA A 270 -3.95 13.44 3.96
N PRO A 271 -4.46 14.68 4.03
CA PRO A 271 -3.88 15.73 4.85
C PRO A 271 -3.71 15.33 6.32
N GLY A 272 -4.73 14.65 6.87
CA GLY A 272 -4.76 14.18 8.26
C GLY A 272 -4.68 12.68 8.42
N PHE A 273 -4.79 12.24 9.67
CA PHE A 273 -4.75 10.84 10.04
C PHE A 273 -6.10 10.17 9.97
N ILE A 274 -6.06 8.93 9.50
CA ILE A 274 -7.19 8.02 9.43
C ILE A 274 -6.82 6.84 10.29
N ASP A 275 -7.65 6.55 11.27
CA ASP A 275 -7.59 5.36 12.09
C ASP A 275 -8.83 4.51 11.84
N VAL A 276 -8.72 3.24 12.19
CA VAL A 276 -9.84 2.29 12.11
C VAL A 276 -10.04 1.66 13.48
N VAL A 277 -11.29 1.66 13.95
CA VAL A 277 -11.73 0.91 15.13
C VAL A 277 -12.72 -0.15 14.67
N GLN A 278 -12.44 -1.42 14.94
CA GLN A 278 -13.36 -2.52 14.67
C GLN A 278 -13.80 -3.14 15.99
N ASN A 279 -15.09 -3.38 16.16
CA ASN A 279 -15.62 -4.12 17.29
C ASN A 279 -16.23 -5.42 16.77
N VAL A 280 -15.84 -6.56 17.33
CA VAL A 280 -16.32 -7.89 16.92
C VAL A 280 -16.74 -8.66 18.15
N GLU A 281 -17.99 -9.09 18.19
CA GLU A 281 -18.52 -9.92 19.27
C GLU A 281 -19.35 -11.09 18.70
N PRO A 282 -19.51 -12.20 19.44
CA PRO A 282 -20.39 -13.28 19.00
C PRO A 282 -21.83 -12.79 18.82
N ALA A 283 -22.50 -13.24 17.76
CA ALA A 283 -23.91 -12.90 17.59
C ALA A 283 -24.73 -13.46 18.78
N SER A 284 -25.48 -12.58 19.44
CA SER A 284 -26.33 -12.97 20.56
C SER A 284 -27.54 -13.79 20.12
N ASP A 285 -28.11 -14.58 21.03
CA ASP A 285 -29.35 -15.31 20.77
C ASP A 285 -30.52 -14.39 20.41
N LYS A 286 -30.53 -13.18 20.95
CA LYS A 286 -31.52 -12.15 20.63
C LYS A 286 -31.38 -11.72 19.17
N GLN A 287 -30.16 -11.52 18.68
CA GLN A 287 -29.87 -11.21 17.28
C GLN A 287 -30.25 -12.36 16.35
N ARG A 288 -29.87 -13.61 16.68
CA ARG A 288 -30.28 -14.82 15.91
C ARG A 288 -31.80 -14.93 15.79
N LYS A 289 -32.52 -14.79 16.91
CA LYS A 289 -34.01 -14.81 16.91
C LYS A 289 -34.60 -13.65 16.10
N LYS A 290 -33.98 -12.46 16.15
CA LYS A 290 -34.40 -11.31 15.35
C LYS A 290 -34.23 -11.57 13.85
N LEU A 291 -33.11 -12.19 13.45
CA LEU A 291 -32.84 -12.60 12.07
C LEU A 291 -33.88 -13.63 11.58
N GLY A 292 -34.16 -14.68 12.37
CA GLY A 292 -35.19 -15.66 12.02
C GLY A 292 -36.60 -15.07 11.85
N ARG A 293 -36.99 -14.13 12.74
CA ARG A 293 -38.26 -13.39 12.61
C ARG A 293 -38.29 -12.48 11.38
N LEU A 294 -37.15 -11.94 10.99
CA LEU A 294 -37.01 -11.07 9.82
C LEU A 294 -37.20 -11.85 8.53
N VAL A 295 -36.56 -13.03 8.42
CA VAL A 295 -36.77 -14.01 7.33
C VAL A 295 -38.25 -14.39 7.22
N GLY A 296 -38.89 -14.73 8.34
CA GLY A 296 -40.32 -15.05 8.36
C GLY A 296 -41.21 -13.90 7.87
N ARG A 297 -40.88 -12.65 8.22
CA ARG A 297 -41.61 -11.46 7.75
C ARG A 297 -41.38 -11.19 6.26
N MET A 298 -40.15 -11.31 5.78
CA MET A 298 -39.82 -11.14 4.35
C MET A 298 -40.59 -12.15 3.48
N ARG A 299 -40.63 -13.43 3.88
CA ARG A 299 -41.43 -14.46 3.20
C ARG A 299 -42.91 -14.10 3.09
N ALA A 300 -43.49 -13.58 4.16
CA ALA A 300 -44.90 -13.16 4.16
C ALA A 300 -45.13 -11.94 3.25
N GLU A 301 -44.22 -10.97 3.23
CA GLU A 301 -44.34 -9.77 2.39
C GLU A 301 -44.16 -10.08 0.91
N THR A 302 -43.23 -11.00 0.53
CA THR A 302 -43.09 -11.45 -0.88
C THR A 302 -44.43 -11.93 -1.42
N VAL A 303 -45.14 -12.77 -0.66
CA VAL A 303 -46.45 -13.31 -1.06
C VAL A 303 -47.53 -12.22 -1.13
N ALA A 304 -47.45 -11.21 -0.26
CA ALA A 304 -48.43 -10.14 -0.16
C ALA A 304 -48.20 -8.97 -1.14
N THR A 305 -47.03 -8.87 -1.77
CA THR A 305 -46.65 -7.73 -2.62
C THR A 305 -46.98 -7.98 -4.10
N PRO A 306 -47.96 -7.27 -4.69
CA PRO A 306 -48.30 -7.45 -6.11
C PRO A 306 -47.31 -6.76 -7.08
N ASN A 307 -46.38 -5.92 -6.57
CA ASN A 307 -45.38 -5.22 -7.39
C ASN A 307 -44.13 -6.11 -7.61
N PRO A 308 -43.82 -6.53 -8.85
CA PRO A 308 -42.70 -7.41 -9.16
C PRO A 308 -41.31 -6.88 -8.78
N LEU A 309 -41.11 -5.55 -8.84
CA LEU A 309 -39.81 -4.94 -8.50
C LEU A 309 -39.55 -5.00 -7.00
N ARG A 310 -40.59 -4.73 -6.20
CA ARG A 310 -40.51 -4.79 -4.74
C ARG A 310 -40.42 -6.23 -4.26
N SER A 311 -41.13 -7.19 -4.88
CA SER A 311 -40.98 -8.61 -4.54
C SER A 311 -39.56 -9.10 -4.84
N SER A 312 -38.98 -8.74 -5.98
CA SER A 312 -37.60 -9.11 -6.32
C SER A 312 -36.56 -8.53 -5.35
N GLU A 313 -36.74 -7.29 -4.89
CA GLU A 313 -35.86 -6.70 -3.87
C GLU A 313 -35.95 -7.46 -2.53
N ILE A 314 -37.16 -7.87 -2.14
CA ILE A 314 -37.39 -8.66 -0.92
C ILE A 314 -36.78 -10.05 -1.07
N ASP A 315 -36.93 -10.69 -2.22
CA ASP A 315 -36.40 -12.03 -2.49
C ASP A 315 -34.87 -12.06 -2.41
N ARG A 316 -34.18 -11.03 -2.93
CA ARG A 316 -32.73 -10.90 -2.76
C ARG A 316 -32.34 -10.79 -1.29
N LYS A 317 -32.97 -9.87 -0.53
CA LYS A 317 -32.71 -9.72 0.92
C LYS A 317 -33.04 -10.98 1.72
N LEU A 318 -34.04 -11.74 1.27
CA LEU A 318 -34.44 -13.00 1.86
C LEU A 318 -33.40 -14.10 1.60
N ALA A 319 -32.84 -14.15 0.39
CA ALA A 319 -31.74 -15.07 0.06
C ALA A 319 -30.52 -14.79 0.92
N ASP A 320 -30.08 -13.52 1.01
CA ASP A 320 -28.94 -13.14 1.86
C ASP A 320 -29.16 -13.52 3.34
N ALA A 321 -30.38 -13.34 3.84
CA ALA A 321 -30.72 -13.69 5.22
C ALA A 321 -30.76 -15.20 5.46
N GLN A 322 -31.13 -15.98 4.45
CA GLN A 322 -31.12 -17.45 4.50
C GLN A 322 -29.69 -17.97 4.44
N ASP A 323 -28.84 -17.41 3.57
CA ASP A 323 -27.42 -17.75 3.50
C ASP A 323 -26.74 -17.59 4.87
N LEU A 324 -27.02 -16.51 5.62
CA LEU A 324 -26.49 -16.35 6.98
C LEU A 324 -26.95 -17.46 7.95
N ILE A 325 -28.20 -17.90 7.84
CA ILE A 325 -28.74 -18.98 8.69
C ILE A 325 -28.10 -20.32 8.31
N ASP A 326 -27.93 -20.58 7.01
CA ASP A 326 -27.35 -21.81 6.49
C ASP A 326 -25.86 -21.91 6.83
N ILE A 327 -25.13 -20.79 6.78
CA ILE A 327 -23.72 -20.69 7.22
C ILE A 327 -23.59 -21.05 8.70
N GLU A 328 -24.44 -20.51 9.59
CA GLU A 328 -24.43 -20.88 11.01
C GLU A 328 -24.79 -22.37 11.20
N GLY A 329 -25.62 -22.94 10.32
CA GLY A 329 -26.05 -24.34 10.36
C GLY A 329 -25.00 -25.34 9.88
N SER A 330 -24.07 -24.95 9.00
CA SER A 330 -23.01 -25.85 8.49
C SER A 330 -21.91 -26.13 9.53
N GLY A 331 -21.69 -25.18 10.44
CA GLY A 331 -20.66 -25.26 11.49
C GLY A 331 -19.25 -24.84 11.05
N ASP A 332 -19.04 -24.51 9.77
CA ASP A 332 -17.74 -24.08 9.25
C ASP A 332 -17.40 -22.62 9.63
N GLU A 333 -18.42 -21.79 9.81
CA GLU A 333 -18.30 -20.40 10.22
C GLU A 333 -19.31 -20.07 11.32
N ARG A 334 -19.06 -18.96 12.04
CA ARG A 334 -19.95 -18.44 13.07
C ARG A 334 -20.37 -17.03 12.71
N LEU A 335 -21.63 -16.70 13.00
CA LEU A 335 -22.15 -15.34 12.91
C LEU A 335 -21.62 -14.51 14.07
N VAL A 336 -21.06 -13.36 13.72
CA VAL A 336 -20.57 -12.34 14.64
C VAL A 336 -21.35 -11.05 14.40
N ASN A 337 -21.45 -10.22 15.43
CA ASN A 337 -21.88 -8.84 15.33
C ASN A 337 -20.63 -7.98 15.22
N ALA A 338 -20.43 -7.34 14.07
CA ALA A 338 -19.22 -6.58 13.80
C ALA A 338 -19.54 -5.14 13.39
N ALA A 339 -18.82 -4.18 13.99
CA ALA A 339 -18.87 -2.76 13.65
C ALA A 339 -17.49 -2.28 13.19
N ALA A 340 -17.46 -1.28 12.33
CA ALA A 340 -16.23 -0.60 11.94
C ALA A 340 -16.45 0.91 11.90
N TYR A 341 -15.53 1.64 12.50
CA TYR A 341 -15.55 3.08 12.66
C TYR A 341 -14.26 3.67 12.11
N ILE A 342 -14.38 4.78 11.38
CA ILE A 342 -13.25 5.50 10.83
C ILE A 342 -13.07 6.76 11.67
N VAL A 343 -11.95 6.86 12.37
CA VAL A 343 -11.62 8.03 13.19
C VAL A 343 -10.64 8.89 12.42
N ILE A 344 -11.08 10.10 12.11
CA ILE A 344 -10.30 11.08 11.37
C ILE A 344 -9.72 12.06 12.38
N ARG A 345 -8.41 12.29 12.31
CA ARG A 345 -7.66 13.19 13.19
C ARG A 345 -6.85 14.19 12.38
N GLY A 346 -6.68 15.40 12.90
CA GLY A 346 -5.82 16.43 12.30
C GLY A 346 -5.43 17.48 13.33
N GLU A 347 -4.47 18.33 12.97
CA GLU A 347 -4.03 19.47 13.77
C GLU A 347 -4.97 20.66 13.66
N SER A 348 -5.86 20.64 12.66
CA SER A 348 -6.89 21.67 12.47
C SER A 348 -8.21 21.07 12.00
N TRP A 349 -9.29 21.84 12.17
CA TRP A 349 -10.58 21.46 11.59
C TRP A 349 -10.58 21.43 10.06
N GLU A 350 -9.75 22.24 9.41
CA GLU A 350 -9.60 22.27 7.95
C GLU A 350 -9.05 20.94 7.45
N GLU A 351 -7.94 20.47 8.05
CA GLU A 351 -7.33 19.17 7.75
C GLU A 351 -8.29 18.00 7.99
N VAL A 352 -9.04 18.02 9.10
CA VAL A 352 -10.07 17.01 9.38
C VAL A 352 -11.18 17.01 8.33
N ASP A 353 -11.60 18.18 7.87
CA ASP A 353 -12.69 18.29 6.89
C ASP A 353 -12.27 17.84 5.49
N GLU A 354 -11.06 18.21 5.05
CA GLU A 354 -10.49 17.73 3.79
C GLU A 354 -10.34 16.20 3.79
N THR A 355 -9.73 15.67 4.86
CA THR A 355 -9.57 14.22 5.04
C THR A 355 -10.93 13.51 5.09
N THR A 356 -11.93 14.11 5.75
CA THR A 356 -13.30 13.56 5.79
C THR A 356 -13.88 13.43 4.38
N GLU A 357 -13.75 14.45 3.53
CA GLU A 357 -14.30 14.40 2.18
C GLU A 357 -13.55 13.42 1.28
N GLU A 358 -12.24 13.24 1.46
CA GLU A 358 -11.47 12.18 0.80
C GLU A 358 -11.93 10.78 1.22
N VAL A 359 -12.05 10.52 2.53
CA VAL A 359 -12.56 9.25 3.04
C VAL A 359 -13.95 8.99 2.49
N LYS A 360 -14.87 9.96 2.54
CA LYS A 360 -16.22 9.79 1.98
C LYS A 360 -16.22 9.53 0.48
N ARG A 361 -15.34 10.19 -0.29
CA ARG A 361 -15.16 9.91 -1.73
C ARG A 361 -14.74 8.47 -1.95
N LEU A 362 -13.77 7.97 -1.18
CA LEU A 362 -13.29 6.59 -1.24
C LEU A 362 -14.39 5.59 -0.87
N LEU A 363 -15.12 5.83 0.23
CA LEU A 363 -16.24 4.98 0.66
C LEU A 363 -17.34 4.91 -0.42
N ARG A 364 -17.70 6.04 -1.05
CA ARG A 364 -18.66 6.06 -2.16
C ARG A 364 -18.17 5.26 -3.36
N ARG A 365 -16.89 5.41 -3.73
CA ARG A 365 -16.25 4.64 -4.81
C ARG A 365 -16.29 3.14 -4.52
N PHE A 366 -16.11 2.73 -3.27
CA PHE A 366 -16.18 1.34 -2.86
C PHE A 366 -17.60 0.82 -2.58
N ASN A 367 -18.63 1.64 -2.83
CA ASN A 367 -20.03 1.35 -2.51
C ASN A 367 -20.23 0.92 -1.04
N ILE A 368 -19.44 1.52 -0.14
CA ILE A 368 -19.55 1.33 1.32
C ILE A 368 -20.47 2.42 1.85
N LYS A 369 -21.54 1.98 2.52
CA LYS A 369 -22.46 2.89 3.19
C LYS A 369 -21.84 3.38 4.49
N HIS A 370 -22.00 4.66 4.76
CA HIS A 370 -21.50 5.29 5.97
C HIS A 370 -22.51 6.28 6.54
N GLU A 371 -22.40 6.52 7.84
CA GLU A 371 -23.22 7.44 8.60
C GLU A 371 -22.35 8.33 9.48
N GLU A 372 -22.82 9.56 9.73
CA GLU A 372 -22.23 10.43 10.73
C GLU A 372 -23.04 10.36 12.03
N PRO A 373 -22.39 10.15 13.19
CA PRO A 373 -23.03 10.07 14.50
C PRO A 373 -23.44 11.46 15.01
N TRP A 374 -24.39 12.10 14.33
CA TRP A 374 -24.89 13.44 14.68
C TRP A 374 -25.64 13.43 16.01
N LEU A 375 -25.24 14.33 16.93
CA LEU A 375 -25.61 14.39 18.35
C LEU A 375 -25.20 13.16 19.20
N GLU A 376 -24.32 12.31 18.68
CA GLU A 376 -23.83 11.12 19.40
C GLU A 376 -22.34 11.24 19.76
N THR A 377 -21.78 12.45 19.75
CA THR A 377 -20.35 12.70 19.99
C THR A 377 -19.81 12.15 21.33
N PRO A 378 -20.53 12.22 22.47
CA PRO A 378 -20.09 11.53 23.68
C PRO A 378 -19.90 10.02 23.49
N ARG A 379 -20.73 9.38 22.68
CA ARG A 379 -20.60 7.95 22.33
C ARG A 379 -19.49 7.71 21.33
N SER A 380 -19.30 8.62 20.38
CA SER A 380 -18.15 8.61 19.48
C SER A 380 -16.83 8.62 20.26
N ILE A 381 -16.72 9.46 21.29
CA ILE A 381 -15.54 9.49 22.17
C ILE A 381 -15.35 8.17 22.91
N ARG A 382 -16.43 7.53 23.38
CA ARG A 382 -16.35 6.20 24.01
C ARG A 382 -15.83 5.15 23.03
N THR A 383 -16.34 5.13 21.80
CA THR A 383 -15.88 4.23 20.72
C THR A 383 -14.44 4.54 20.26
N ASP A 384 -13.99 5.79 20.31
CA ASP A 384 -12.59 6.13 20.01
C ASP A 384 -11.63 5.69 21.13
N SER A 385 -12.13 5.54 22.35
CA SER A 385 -11.31 5.35 23.54
C SER A 385 -10.93 3.89 23.75
N ILE A 386 -9.63 3.62 23.94
CA ILE A 386 -9.15 2.27 24.26
C ILE A 386 -9.58 1.82 25.68
N THR A 387 -9.87 2.78 26.57
CA THR A 387 -10.25 2.50 27.96
C THR A 387 -11.74 2.23 28.13
N ARG A 388 -12.56 2.41 27.08
CA ARG A 388 -14.01 2.26 27.14
C ARG A 388 -14.53 1.36 26.03
N PRO A 389 -15.67 0.67 26.24
CA PRO A 389 -16.29 -0.10 25.17
C PRO A 389 -16.94 0.80 24.13
N ASP A 390 -17.20 0.23 22.96
CA ASP A 390 -17.99 0.84 21.89
C ASP A 390 -19.31 1.45 22.41
N GLY A 391 -19.45 2.77 22.28
CA GLY A 391 -20.64 3.51 22.69
C GLY A 391 -21.68 3.70 21.58
N LEU A 392 -21.30 3.50 20.31
CA LEU A 392 -22.15 3.76 19.15
C LEU A 392 -23.04 2.56 18.80
N ASP A 393 -22.62 1.33 19.12
CA ASP A 393 -23.39 0.09 18.93
C ASP A 393 -23.99 0.00 17.51
N ARG A 394 -23.12 0.13 16.49
CA ARG A 394 -23.50 0.07 15.06
C ARG A 394 -23.13 -1.27 14.41
N GLY A 395 -23.10 -2.34 15.20
CA GLY A 395 -22.76 -3.68 14.73
C GLY A 395 -23.74 -4.25 13.70
N MET A 396 -23.19 -5.04 12.78
CA MET A 396 -23.89 -5.79 11.76
C MET A 396 -23.64 -7.29 11.92
N ILE A 397 -24.68 -8.10 11.78
CA ILE A 397 -24.54 -9.56 11.77
C ILE A 397 -23.91 -9.99 10.45
N MET A 398 -22.77 -10.68 10.51
CA MET A 398 -22.10 -11.24 9.35
C MET A 398 -21.26 -12.48 9.70
N PRO A 399 -20.85 -13.29 8.71
CA PRO A 399 -19.98 -14.42 8.94
C PRO A 399 -18.58 -13.98 9.40
N SER A 400 -17.94 -14.76 10.28
CA SER A 400 -16.61 -14.47 10.81
C SER A 400 -15.55 -14.27 9.71
N ARG A 401 -15.63 -15.01 8.60
CA ARG A 401 -14.71 -14.84 7.45
C ARG A 401 -14.89 -13.53 6.72
N SER A 402 -16.11 -12.97 6.71
CA SER A 402 -16.38 -11.67 6.08
C SER A 402 -15.71 -10.55 6.87
N VAL A 403 -15.83 -10.56 8.20
CA VAL A 403 -15.12 -9.63 9.09
C VAL A 403 -13.61 -9.77 8.90
N ALA A 404 -13.12 -11.01 8.95
CA ALA A 404 -11.69 -11.33 8.81
C ALA A 404 -11.11 -10.96 7.43
N ALA A 405 -11.92 -10.68 6.41
CA ALA A 405 -11.45 -10.18 5.13
C ALA A 405 -11.34 -8.64 5.08
N SER A 406 -11.99 -7.96 6.02
CA SER A 406 -12.02 -6.50 6.11
C SER A 406 -10.95 -5.91 7.02
N PHE A 407 -10.12 -6.74 7.66
CA PHE A 407 -9.15 -6.32 8.67
C PHE A 407 -8.19 -5.21 8.22
N ALA A 408 -7.72 -4.45 9.22
CA ALA A 408 -6.95 -3.23 9.05
C ALA A 408 -5.48 -3.38 9.46
N PHE A 409 -4.90 -4.59 9.41
CA PHE A 409 -3.50 -4.86 9.81
C PHE A 409 -2.48 -4.76 8.67
N SER A 410 -2.95 -4.46 7.45
CA SER A 410 -2.04 -4.24 6.34
C SER A 410 -1.63 -2.79 6.33
N THR A 411 -0.38 -2.52 6.68
CA THR A 411 0.19 -1.18 6.60
C THR A 411 1.55 -1.23 5.94
N HIS A 412 1.95 -0.08 5.38
CA HIS A 412 3.11 0.03 4.49
C HIS A 412 4.33 0.66 5.19
N ASP A 413 4.30 0.72 6.52
CA ASP A 413 5.27 1.43 7.33
C ASP A 413 6.06 0.45 8.19
N LYS A 414 7.40 0.52 8.12
CA LYS A 414 8.29 -0.26 8.98
C LYS A 414 9.39 0.65 9.51
N ILE A 415 9.25 1.05 10.77
CA ILE A 415 10.22 1.85 11.51
C ILE A 415 10.62 1.07 12.76
N GLU A 416 11.82 0.52 12.76
CA GLU A 416 12.41 -0.17 13.91
C GLU A 416 13.28 0.79 14.71
N GLU A 417 13.06 0.84 16.02
CA GLU A 417 13.77 1.73 16.93
C GLU A 417 15.29 1.44 16.93
N GLY A 418 16.09 2.50 16.91
CA GLY A 418 17.55 2.40 16.83
C GLY A 418 18.07 1.83 15.50
N GLY A 419 17.20 1.72 14.48
CA GLY A 419 17.57 1.24 13.16
C GLY A 419 18.20 2.31 12.26
N ILE A 420 18.53 1.90 11.03
CA ILE A 420 19.04 2.78 9.98
C ILE A 420 18.04 2.87 8.83
N SER A 421 18.06 3.98 8.10
CA SER A 421 17.27 4.12 6.86
C SER A 421 17.82 3.21 5.76
N PHE A 422 16.99 2.29 5.26
CA PHE A 422 17.31 1.46 4.09
C PHE A 422 16.89 2.16 2.79
N GLY A 423 15.83 2.97 2.83
CA GLY A 423 15.34 3.70 1.67
C GLY A 423 13.95 4.27 1.91
N ILE A 424 13.30 4.68 0.83
CA ILE A 424 11.92 5.14 0.83
C ILE A 424 11.04 4.08 0.17
N ASP A 425 9.95 3.69 0.80
CA ASP A 425 8.95 2.85 0.17
C ASP A 425 8.27 3.62 -0.98
N THR A 426 8.30 3.03 -2.18
CA THR A 426 7.80 3.67 -3.40
C THR A 426 6.28 3.84 -3.46
N ARG A 427 5.52 3.16 -2.59
CA ARG A 427 4.04 3.20 -2.58
C ARG A 427 3.51 4.38 -1.78
N ASN A 428 4.10 4.64 -0.61
CA ASN A 428 3.64 5.67 0.34
C ASN A 428 4.67 6.79 0.56
N SER A 429 5.83 6.72 -0.10
CA SER A 429 6.93 7.66 0.07
C SER A 429 7.44 7.78 1.52
N MET A 430 7.23 6.78 2.37
CA MET A 430 7.71 6.77 3.75
C MET A 430 9.08 6.12 3.87
N PRO A 431 9.95 6.60 4.77
CA PRO A 431 11.20 5.93 5.10
C PRO A 431 10.96 4.51 5.63
N VAL A 432 11.83 3.60 5.24
CA VAL A 432 11.94 2.25 5.82
C VAL A 432 13.17 2.23 6.70
N VAL A 433 12.97 2.15 8.01
CA VAL A 433 14.02 2.18 9.03
C VAL A 433 14.07 0.83 9.72
N LEU A 434 15.25 0.21 9.71
CA LEU A 434 15.42 -1.18 10.11
C LEU A 434 16.61 -1.36 11.05
N ASN A 435 16.41 -2.13 12.12
CA ASN A 435 17.41 -2.50 13.11
C ASN A 435 17.74 -3.99 13.00
N ARG A 436 18.76 -4.32 12.21
CA ARG A 436 19.17 -5.70 11.96
C ARG A 436 19.53 -6.49 13.23
N PHE A 437 19.81 -5.83 14.35
CA PHE A 437 20.18 -6.51 15.60
C PHE A 437 18.97 -6.87 16.49
N THR A 438 17.74 -6.51 16.06
CA THR A 438 16.50 -6.97 16.71
C THR A 438 15.88 -8.18 16.01
N TRP A 439 16.47 -8.63 14.90
CA TRP A 439 15.99 -9.79 14.14
C TRP A 439 16.52 -11.11 14.72
N GLU A 440 16.02 -12.22 14.19
CA GLU A 440 16.40 -13.57 14.61
C GLU A 440 17.88 -13.86 14.37
N ALA A 441 18.45 -13.53 13.19
CA ALA A 441 19.88 -13.64 12.90
C ALA A 441 20.53 -12.33 12.37
N GLY A 442 19.74 -11.32 12.02
CA GLY A 442 20.22 -10.04 11.48
C GLY A 442 20.88 -10.12 10.10
N HIS A 443 20.83 -11.28 9.44
CA HIS A 443 21.60 -11.54 8.23
C HIS A 443 20.92 -10.97 6.98
N ILE A 444 21.73 -10.52 6.01
CA ILE A 444 21.26 -9.89 4.77
C ILE A 444 21.89 -10.58 3.55
N ALA A 445 21.10 -10.86 2.53
CA ALA A 445 21.61 -11.26 1.21
C ALA A 445 21.16 -10.27 0.13
N ARG A 446 22.14 -9.61 -0.50
CA ARG A 446 21.93 -8.62 -1.56
C ARG A 446 22.30 -9.18 -2.93
N MET A 447 21.38 -9.06 -3.88
CA MET A 447 21.47 -9.72 -5.19
C MET A 447 21.10 -8.76 -6.31
N GLY A 448 21.81 -8.80 -7.44
CA GLY A 448 21.47 -8.01 -8.63
C GLY A 448 22.65 -7.80 -9.57
N LYS A 449 22.38 -7.44 -10.83
CA LYS A 449 23.40 -7.33 -11.87
C LYS A 449 24.47 -6.26 -11.59
N THR A 450 25.59 -6.28 -12.31
CA THR A 450 26.58 -5.18 -12.26
C THR A 450 25.94 -3.84 -12.65
N GLY A 451 26.29 -2.79 -11.90
CA GLY A 451 25.70 -1.45 -12.05
C GLY A 451 24.29 -1.30 -11.49
N SER A 452 23.75 -2.27 -10.73
CA SER A 452 22.44 -2.13 -10.09
C SER A 452 22.45 -1.23 -8.84
N GLY A 453 23.62 -0.92 -8.29
CA GLY A 453 23.80 -0.13 -7.07
C GLY A 453 24.10 -0.94 -5.80
N LYS A 454 24.53 -2.21 -5.92
CA LYS A 454 24.80 -3.08 -4.76
C LYS A 454 25.84 -2.51 -3.81
N THR A 455 27.00 -2.15 -4.37
CA THR A 455 28.13 -1.58 -3.63
C THR A 455 27.75 -0.22 -3.02
N TYR A 456 27.07 0.64 -3.79
CA TYR A 456 26.56 1.92 -3.30
C TYR A 456 25.68 1.76 -2.05
N PHE A 457 24.71 0.84 -2.10
CA PHE A 457 23.88 0.55 -0.93
C PHE A 457 24.69 -0.04 0.22
N ALA A 458 25.64 -0.94 -0.06
CA ALA A 458 26.49 -1.57 0.96
C ALA A 458 27.26 -0.52 1.76
N ILE A 459 27.93 0.39 1.06
CA ILE A 459 28.68 1.51 1.64
C ILE A 459 27.74 2.41 2.45
N LEU A 460 26.62 2.81 1.85
CA LEU A 460 25.62 3.66 2.52
C LEU A 460 25.09 3.01 3.81
N SER A 461 24.76 1.72 3.76
CA SER A 461 24.26 0.96 4.90
C SER A 461 25.31 0.80 6.01
N LEU A 462 26.57 0.55 5.65
CA LEU A 462 27.69 0.46 6.61
C LEU A 462 27.97 1.81 7.26
N LEU A 463 28.02 2.88 6.47
CA LEU A 463 28.22 4.25 6.95
C LEU A 463 27.14 4.64 7.96
N ARG A 464 25.86 4.40 7.62
CA ARG A 464 24.74 4.64 8.54
C ARG A 464 24.85 3.79 9.80
N SER A 465 25.16 2.50 9.66
CA SER A 465 25.33 1.59 10.81
C SER A 465 26.44 2.06 11.76
N TRP A 466 27.58 2.48 11.21
CA TRP A 466 28.72 2.99 11.99
C TRP A 466 28.39 4.25 12.78
N GLN A 467 27.53 5.11 12.23
CA GLN A 467 27.07 6.32 12.91
C GLN A 467 25.99 6.04 13.97
N THR A 468 25.16 5.03 13.77
CA THR A 468 24.04 4.69 14.66
C THR A 468 24.48 3.82 15.85
N TYR A 469 25.38 2.87 15.64
CA TYR A 469 25.76 1.89 16.66
C TYR A 469 27.13 2.23 17.26
N SER A 470 27.15 2.71 18.50
CA SER A 470 28.38 3.13 19.20
C SER A 470 29.35 1.98 19.51
N ASP A 471 28.85 0.74 19.57
CA ASP A 471 29.60 -0.47 19.88
C ASP A 471 29.82 -1.38 18.66
N LEU A 472 29.74 -0.84 17.44
CA LEU A 472 29.82 -1.63 16.21
C LEU A 472 31.24 -2.14 15.92
N GLN A 473 31.34 -3.39 15.51
CA GLN A 473 32.48 -3.97 14.84
C GLN A 473 32.12 -4.28 13.38
N VAL A 474 33.02 -3.98 12.44
CA VAL A 474 32.80 -4.19 11.01
C VAL A 474 33.96 -4.97 10.42
N TYR A 475 33.62 -6.07 9.75
CA TYR A 475 34.54 -6.83 8.93
C TYR A 475 34.09 -6.78 7.48
N ILE A 476 35.00 -6.45 6.56
CA ILE A 476 34.70 -6.35 5.13
C ILE A 476 35.61 -7.32 4.38
N ILE A 477 35.04 -8.25 3.62
CA ILE A 477 35.78 -9.06 2.65
C ILE A 477 35.55 -8.42 1.27
N ASP A 478 36.62 -7.81 0.74
CA ASP A 478 36.59 -6.94 -0.42
C ASP A 478 37.56 -7.46 -1.51
N PRO A 479 37.18 -8.51 -2.28
CA PRO A 479 38.02 -9.03 -3.34
C PRO A 479 38.11 -8.10 -4.56
N LYS A 480 37.21 -7.11 -4.68
CA LYS A 480 37.17 -6.17 -5.81
C LYS A 480 37.88 -4.85 -5.55
N GLN A 481 38.24 -4.58 -4.29
CA GLN A 481 38.86 -3.35 -3.79
C GLN A 481 37.91 -2.14 -3.86
N GLU A 482 36.61 -2.33 -3.63
CA GLU A 482 35.59 -1.27 -3.73
C GLU A 482 35.32 -0.50 -2.43
N TYR A 483 35.83 -0.95 -1.27
CA TYR A 483 35.49 -0.41 0.06
C TYR A 483 36.64 0.34 0.75
N GLY A 484 37.69 0.71 0.00
CA GLY A 484 38.91 1.30 0.54
C GLY A 484 38.67 2.65 1.20
N SER A 485 38.10 3.59 0.46
CA SER A 485 37.85 4.95 0.95
C SER A 485 36.83 4.95 2.09
N LEU A 486 35.81 4.07 2.07
CA LEU A 486 34.93 3.87 3.23
C LEU A 486 35.74 3.47 4.48
N THR A 487 36.62 2.48 4.34
CA THR A 487 37.44 1.97 5.45
C THR A 487 38.29 3.09 6.05
N GLU A 488 38.93 3.91 5.23
CA GLU A 488 39.69 5.07 5.70
C GLU A 488 38.79 6.12 6.38
N ALA A 489 37.61 6.40 5.81
CA ALA A 489 36.67 7.38 6.36
C ALA A 489 36.13 7.02 7.75
N ILE A 490 36.08 5.72 8.09
CA ILE A 490 35.64 5.22 9.40
C ILE A 490 36.80 4.75 10.29
N ASP A 491 38.03 5.19 9.99
CA ASP A 491 39.26 4.88 10.75
C ASP A 491 39.53 3.37 10.91
N GLY A 492 39.30 2.64 9.82
CA GLY A 492 39.50 1.20 9.73
C GLY A 492 40.85 0.79 9.16
N GLU A 493 41.20 -0.47 9.40
CA GLU A 493 42.46 -1.06 8.95
C GLU A 493 42.26 -1.93 7.72
N THR A 494 43.19 -1.89 6.76
CA THR A 494 43.20 -2.80 5.60
C THR A 494 44.27 -3.88 5.76
N VAL A 495 43.86 -5.13 5.54
CA VAL A 495 44.69 -6.33 5.57
C VAL A 495 44.76 -6.92 4.16
N VAL A 496 45.95 -6.99 3.59
CA VAL A 496 46.20 -7.65 2.29
C VAL A 496 46.56 -9.11 2.54
N LEU A 497 45.63 -10.00 2.22
CA LEU A 497 45.65 -11.43 2.60
C LEU A 497 46.88 -12.16 2.09
N ASP A 498 47.38 -11.83 0.90
CA ASP A 498 48.58 -12.43 0.28
C ASP A 498 49.83 -12.34 1.15
N SER A 499 49.88 -11.36 2.06
CA SER A 499 51.06 -11.05 2.89
C SER A 499 50.79 -11.19 4.40
N ALA A 500 49.55 -11.51 4.78
CA ALA A 500 49.12 -11.52 6.17
C ALA A 500 49.17 -12.93 6.76
N THR A 501 49.54 -13.03 8.04
CA THR A 501 49.39 -14.26 8.82
C THR A 501 48.22 -14.10 9.78
N LEU A 502 47.09 -14.77 9.49
CA LEU A 502 45.83 -14.57 10.20
C LEU A 502 45.72 -15.30 11.55
N SER A 503 46.70 -16.11 11.96
CA SER A 503 46.63 -16.81 13.25
C SER A 503 46.63 -15.85 14.43
N ASP A 504 47.47 -14.82 14.36
CA ASP A 504 47.82 -13.91 15.47
C ASP A 504 47.46 -12.45 15.18
N LEU A 505 46.71 -12.21 14.10
CA LEU A 505 46.27 -10.87 13.73
C LEU A 505 45.22 -10.38 14.73
N GLU A 506 45.50 -9.24 15.37
CA GLU A 506 44.48 -8.49 16.11
C GLU A 506 43.73 -7.56 15.16
N THR A 507 42.45 -7.33 15.45
CA THR A 507 41.57 -6.54 14.60
C THR A 507 41.00 -5.37 15.40
N GLY A 508 40.99 -4.19 14.81
CA GLY A 508 40.28 -3.03 15.35
C GLY A 508 38.75 -3.15 15.30
N SER A 509 38.07 -2.03 15.48
CA SER A 509 36.61 -1.96 15.30
C SER A 509 36.19 -2.06 13.84
N VAL A 510 37.05 -1.68 12.89
CA VAL A 510 36.80 -1.85 11.45
C VAL A 510 38.01 -2.50 10.81
N THR A 511 37.82 -3.62 10.12
CA THR A 511 38.88 -4.31 9.40
C THR A 511 38.40 -4.77 8.02
N ARG A 512 39.09 -4.30 6.98
CA ARG A 512 38.88 -4.72 5.59
C ARG A 512 39.95 -5.74 5.19
N TYR A 513 39.52 -6.90 4.71
CA TYR A 513 40.35 -7.93 4.10
C TYR A 513 40.25 -7.82 2.58
N THR A 514 41.38 -7.68 1.92
CA THR A 514 41.46 -7.61 0.46
C THR A 514 42.62 -8.45 -0.07
N VAL A 515 42.71 -8.55 -1.39
CA VAL A 515 43.72 -9.33 -2.11
C VAL A 515 44.57 -8.39 -2.95
N ALA A 516 45.85 -8.71 -3.14
CA ALA A 516 46.76 -7.87 -3.91
C ALA A 516 46.39 -7.85 -5.40
N ASP A 517 46.08 -9.01 -5.97
CA ASP A 517 45.68 -9.18 -7.37
C ASP A 517 44.29 -9.82 -7.47
N ARG A 518 43.28 -8.98 -7.75
CA ARG A 518 41.88 -9.42 -7.91
C ARG A 518 41.61 -10.32 -9.11
N SER A 519 42.56 -10.43 -10.06
CA SER A 519 42.43 -11.26 -11.26
C SER A 519 42.74 -12.73 -10.99
N GLN A 520 43.44 -13.04 -9.90
CA GLN A 520 43.77 -14.40 -9.51
C GLN A 520 42.62 -15.07 -8.74
N ASP A 521 42.65 -16.39 -8.72
CA ASP A 521 41.79 -17.16 -7.84
C ASP A 521 42.31 -17.03 -6.40
N ASN A 522 41.57 -16.26 -5.60
CA ASN A 522 41.91 -15.96 -4.21
C ASN A 522 41.01 -16.72 -3.22
N THR A 523 40.28 -17.74 -3.68
CA THR A 523 39.20 -18.35 -2.90
C THR A 523 39.67 -18.96 -1.59
N ASP A 524 40.87 -19.56 -1.56
CA ASP A 524 41.46 -20.11 -0.33
C ASP A 524 41.78 -19.00 0.69
N LEU A 525 42.38 -17.89 0.25
CA LEU A 525 42.68 -16.73 1.10
C LEU A 525 41.40 -16.12 1.69
N LEU A 526 40.38 -15.93 0.86
CA LEU A 526 39.07 -15.43 1.30
C LEU A 526 38.42 -16.38 2.30
N SER A 527 38.54 -17.70 2.07
CA SER A 527 38.02 -18.72 2.99
C SER A 527 38.73 -18.71 4.34
N GLU A 528 40.03 -18.48 4.35
CA GLU A 528 40.80 -18.32 5.59
C GLU A 528 40.40 -17.04 6.34
N ALA A 529 40.19 -15.92 5.61
CA ALA A 529 39.70 -14.67 6.18
C ALA A 529 38.34 -14.84 6.87
N VAL A 530 37.38 -15.53 6.23
CA VAL A 530 36.08 -15.85 6.85
C VAL A 530 36.24 -16.65 8.13
N ARG A 531 37.15 -17.65 8.16
CA ARG A 531 37.41 -18.45 9.37
C ARG A 531 38.05 -17.65 10.48
N HIS A 532 38.92 -16.70 10.13
CA HIS A 532 39.52 -15.78 11.08
C HIS A 532 38.46 -14.84 11.67
N ILE A 533 37.64 -14.20 10.82
CA ILE A 533 36.54 -13.34 11.24
C ILE A 533 35.57 -14.11 12.14
N TYR A 534 35.18 -15.33 11.74
CA TYR A 534 34.32 -16.18 12.56
C TYR A 534 34.89 -16.41 13.96
N ARG A 535 36.20 -16.66 14.11
CA ARG A 535 36.84 -16.77 15.44
C ARG A 535 36.76 -15.47 16.23
N LYS A 536 37.15 -14.34 15.64
CA LYS A 536 37.17 -13.04 16.33
C LYS A 536 35.77 -12.57 16.72
N ALA A 537 34.82 -12.62 15.79
CA ALA A 537 33.41 -12.29 16.03
C ALA A 537 32.75 -13.27 17.03
N SER A 538 33.27 -14.49 17.15
CA SER A 538 32.81 -15.47 18.14
C SER A 538 33.28 -15.18 19.57
N GLU A 539 34.38 -14.45 19.73
CA GLU A 539 34.98 -14.09 21.02
C GLU A 539 34.49 -12.73 21.54
N ASP A 540 34.10 -11.82 20.64
CA ASP A 540 33.50 -10.53 20.95
C ASP A 540 31.97 -10.63 21.10
N ARG A 541 31.37 -9.78 21.94
CA ARG A 541 29.91 -9.67 22.12
C ARG A 541 29.31 -8.39 21.56
N ARG A 542 30.16 -7.49 21.05
CA ARG A 542 29.75 -6.28 20.35
C ARG A 542 28.91 -6.61 19.12
N LYS A 543 28.04 -5.67 18.75
CA LYS A 543 27.32 -5.72 17.47
C LYS A 543 28.32 -5.84 16.35
N THR A 544 28.27 -6.90 15.56
CA THR A 544 29.26 -7.16 14.51
C THR A 544 28.58 -7.25 13.15
N ILE A 545 29.05 -6.51 12.15
CA ILE A 545 28.64 -6.68 10.75
C ILE A 545 29.80 -7.30 9.97
N VAL A 546 29.53 -8.42 9.29
CA VAL A 546 30.47 -9.06 8.36
C VAL A 546 29.95 -8.91 6.95
N LEU A 547 30.52 -7.99 6.19
CA LEU A 547 30.19 -7.77 4.78
C LEU A 547 31.07 -8.64 3.89
N ILE A 548 30.46 -9.45 3.05
CA ILE A 548 31.14 -10.37 2.13
C ILE A 548 30.75 -10.02 0.71
N ASP A 549 31.61 -9.27 0.02
CA ASP A 549 31.42 -8.99 -1.39
C ASP A 549 31.86 -10.17 -2.27
N GLU A 550 31.14 -10.37 -3.38
CA GLU A 550 31.27 -11.55 -4.24
C GLU A 550 31.21 -12.90 -3.49
N ALA A 551 30.24 -13.04 -2.59
CA ALA A 551 30.04 -14.24 -1.76
C ALA A 551 29.95 -15.54 -2.58
N HIS A 552 29.57 -15.46 -3.86
CA HIS A 552 29.54 -16.60 -4.78
C HIS A 552 30.90 -17.32 -4.90
N ARG A 553 32.02 -16.60 -4.75
CA ARG A 553 33.37 -17.20 -4.77
C ARG A 553 33.54 -18.25 -3.66
N LEU A 554 33.03 -17.96 -2.48
CA LEU A 554 33.08 -18.87 -1.33
C LEU A 554 32.10 -20.04 -1.45
N LEU A 555 30.94 -19.84 -2.09
CA LEU A 555 29.92 -20.89 -2.21
C LEU A 555 30.36 -22.07 -3.06
N PHE A 556 31.14 -21.83 -4.12
CA PHE A 556 31.58 -22.86 -5.04
C PHE A 556 32.79 -23.66 -4.53
N ASP A 557 33.53 -23.13 -3.55
CA ASP A 557 34.61 -23.83 -2.89
C ASP A 557 34.12 -24.58 -1.62
N PRO A 558 34.45 -25.88 -1.44
CA PRO A 558 34.03 -26.63 -0.26
C PRO A 558 34.48 -26.05 1.08
N ASN A 559 35.68 -25.46 1.17
CA ASN A 559 36.22 -24.91 2.41
C ASN A 559 35.60 -23.55 2.74
N GLY A 560 35.44 -22.70 1.74
CA GLY A 560 34.76 -21.40 1.82
C GLY A 560 33.30 -21.56 2.18
N ARG A 561 32.60 -22.49 1.53
CA ARG A 561 31.19 -22.80 1.82
C ARG A 561 31.00 -23.28 3.26
N LYS A 562 31.89 -24.13 3.76
CA LYS A 562 31.85 -24.59 5.16
C LYS A 562 32.10 -23.45 6.14
N ALA A 563 33.03 -22.54 5.81
CA ALA A 563 33.31 -21.38 6.64
C ALA A 563 32.12 -20.40 6.68
N LEU A 564 31.53 -20.12 5.51
CA LEU A 564 30.37 -19.26 5.37
C LEU A 564 29.14 -19.85 6.09
N ASP A 565 28.85 -21.14 5.90
CA ASP A 565 27.75 -21.84 6.60
C ASP A 565 27.93 -21.78 8.12
N GLY A 566 29.15 -22.00 8.63
CA GLY A 566 29.45 -21.87 10.06
C GLY A 566 29.22 -20.45 10.58
N LEU A 567 29.69 -19.44 9.85
CA LEU A 567 29.54 -18.04 10.23
C LEU A 567 28.06 -17.60 10.26
N VAL A 568 27.29 -17.95 9.23
CA VAL A 568 25.85 -17.62 9.14
C VAL A 568 25.06 -18.42 10.18
N ARG A 569 25.24 -19.74 10.27
CA ARG A 569 24.42 -20.55 11.17
C ARG A 569 24.67 -20.24 12.64
N GLU A 570 25.91 -19.96 13.03
CA GLU A 570 26.27 -19.72 14.43
C GLU A 570 26.30 -18.23 14.80
N GLY A 571 26.40 -17.33 13.82
CA GLY A 571 26.36 -15.88 14.03
C GLY A 571 25.03 -15.40 14.60
N ARG A 572 23.95 -16.13 14.28
CA ARG A 572 22.59 -15.94 14.80
C ARG A 572 22.52 -15.76 16.32
N ASP A 573 23.29 -16.53 17.08
CA ASP A 573 23.27 -16.50 18.55
C ASP A 573 24.30 -15.50 19.14
N ARG A 574 24.99 -14.72 18.30
CA ARG A 574 26.21 -13.98 18.69
C ARG A 574 26.23 -12.49 18.34
N ASN A 575 25.08 -11.85 18.12
CA ASN A 575 25.03 -10.42 17.76
C ASN A 575 25.85 -10.09 16.49
N VAL A 576 26.00 -11.08 15.60
CA VAL A 576 26.72 -11.00 14.33
C VAL A 576 25.70 -10.96 13.19
N SER A 577 25.79 -9.94 12.33
CA SER A 577 25.03 -9.82 11.09
C SER A 577 25.95 -10.08 9.91
N VAL A 578 25.68 -11.14 9.15
CA VAL A 578 26.40 -11.44 7.90
C VAL A 578 25.65 -10.83 6.73
N GLU A 579 26.33 -10.00 5.95
CA GLU A 579 25.81 -9.35 4.76
C GLU A 579 26.52 -9.89 3.51
N MET A 580 25.84 -10.76 2.77
CA MET A 580 26.38 -11.39 1.56
C MET A 580 25.94 -10.62 0.31
N ILE A 581 26.88 -10.30 -0.57
CA ILE A 581 26.59 -9.62 -1.83
C ILE A 581 26.95 -10.55 -2.99
N THR A 582 26.01 -10.73 -3.93
CA THR A 582 26.25 -11.47 -5.18
C THR A 582 25.60 -10.80 -6.38
N GLN A 583 26.09 -11.12 -7.59
CA GLN A 583 25.51 -10.65 -8.84
C GLN A 583 24.27 -11.43 -9.25
N ASN A 584 24.18 -12.72 -8.88
CA ASN A 584 23.07 -13.59 -9.27
C ASN A 584 22.52 -14.35 -8.05
N ALA A 585 21.20 -14.28 -7.87
CA ALA A 585 20.50 -15.05 -6.85
C ALA A 585 20.65 -16.57 -7.05
N SER A 586 20.84 -17.03 -8.30
CA SER A 586 20.96 -18.46 -8.60
C SER A 586 22.25 -19.10 -8.08
N ASP A 587 23.26 -18.30 -7.72
CA ASP A 587 24.51 -18.80 -7.12
C ASP A 587 24.24 -19.57 -5.81
N PHE A 588 23.23 -19.14 -5.06
CA PHE A 588 22.80 -19.83 -3.84
C PHE A 588 21.76 -20.92 -4.11
N THR A 589 20.76 -20.65 -4.96
CA THR A 589 19.61 -21.55 -5.10
C THR A 589 19.90 -22.82 -5.91
N ARG A 590 20.99 -22.85 -6.69
CA ARG A 590 21.41 -24.03 -7.48
C ARG A 590 21.87 -25.22 -6.63
N SER A 591 22.28 -25.01 -5.38
CA SER A 591 22.79 -26.08 -4.52
C SER A 591 22.03 -26.16 -3.19
N GLN A 592 21.85 -27.37 -2.66
CA GLN A 592 21.20 -27.56 -1.36
C GLN A 592 21.94 -26.82 -0.23
N ALA A 593 23.27 -26.77 -0.30
CA ALA A 593 24.07 -26.08 0.70
C ALA A 593 23.88 -24.56 0.63
N GLY A 594 23.85 -23.96 -0.57
CA GLY A 594 23.54 -22.54 -0.72
C GLY A 594 22.12 -22.20 -0.27
N GLN A 595 21.14 -23.05 -0.58
CA GLN A 595 19.78 -22.91 -0.06
C GLN A 595 19.73 -22.99 1.48
N ASN A 596 20.52 -23.86 2.11
CA ASN A 596 20.58 -23.96 3.57
C ASN A 596 21.18 -22.70 4.20
N ILE A 597 22.18 -22.08 3.57
CA ILE A 597 22.72 -20.78 4.01
C ILE A 597 21.64 -19.72 3.92
N LEU A 598 20.94 -19.61 2.78
CA LEU A 598 19.85 -18.62 2.61
C LEU A 598 18.73 -18.81 3.62
N ARG A 599 18.36 -20.04 4.00
CA ARG A 599 17.32 -20.29 5.01
C ARG A 599 17.63 -19.70 6.40
N ASN A 600 18.87 -19.31 6.66
CA ASN A 600 19.28 -18.62 7.89
C ASN A 600 19.43 -17.09 7.67
N VAL A 601 18.96 -16.55 6.54
CA VAL A 601 18.97 -15.12 6.22
C VAL A 601 17.58 -14.54 6.46
N ASP A 602 17.52 -13.47 7.25
CA ASP A 602 16.26 -12.78 7.56
C ASP A 602 15.83 -11.83 6.45
N CYS A 603 16.78 -11.18 5.77
CA CYS A 603 16.50 -10.10 4.83
C CYS A 603 17.15 -10.32 3.46
N TYR A 604 16.35 -10.27 2.40
CA TYR A 604 16.78 -10.33 1.01
C TYR A 604 16.58 -8.98 0.33
N LEU A 605 17.61 -8.47 -0.32
CA LEU A 605 17.55 -7.23 -1.10
C LEU A 605 17.84 -7.53 -2.57
N PHE A 606 16.79 -7.54 -3.38
CA PHE A 606 16.87 -7.76 -4.83
C PHE A 606 16.92 -6.44 -5.57
N MET A 607 18.06 -6.13 -6.16
CA MET A 607 18.21 -4.99 -7.08
C MET A 607 17.88 -5.43 -8.51
N LYS A 608 18.12 -4.57 -9.52
CA LYS A 608 17.88 -4.93 -10.92
C LYS A 608 18.58 -6.24 -11.30
N HIS A 609 17.82 -7.21 -11.83
CA HIS A 609 18.35 -8.46 -12.38
C HIS A 609 18.33 -8.42 -13.92
N GLN A 610 19.27 -9.11 -14.56
CA GLN A 610 19.21 -9.31 -16.02
C GLN A 610 18.13 -10.34 -16.38
N ASP A 611 18.12 -11.45 -15.65
CA ASP A 611 17.12 -12.49 -15.76
C ASP A 611 16.85 -13.10 -14.37
N VAL A 612 15.70 -13.77 -14.23
CA VAL A 612 15.27 -14.42 -12.99
C VAL A 612 14.95 -15.88 -13.32
N GLU A 613 15.86 -16.78 -12.93
CA GLU A 613 15.72 -18.22 -13.15
C GLU A 613 14.51 -18.78 -12.36
N THR A 614 13.89 -19.86 -12.87
CA THR A 614 12.73 -20.50 -12.19
C THR A 614 13.06 -20.94 -10.77
N GLY A 615 14.25 -21.51 -10.54
CA GLY A 615 14.67 -21.93 -9.20
C GLY A 615 14.82 -20.78 -8.19
N VAL A 616 15.10 -19.56 -8.67
CA VAL A 616 15.09 -18.35 -7.82
C VAL A 616 13.64 -17.99 -7.48
N SER A 617 12.76 -17.99 -8.49
CA SER A 617 11.34 -17.69 -8.29
C SER A 617 10.67 -18.68 -7.33
N ASP A 618 10.97 -19.96 -7.46
CA ASP A 618 10.43 -21.03 -6.61
C ASP A 618 10.92 -20.92 -5.17
N PHE A 619 12.23 -20.72 -4.96
CA PHE A 619 12.81 -20.63 -3.61
C PHE A 619 12.28 -19.42 -2.85
N PHE A 620 12.19 -18.26 -3.50
CA PHE A 620 11.73 -17.03 -2.88
C PHE A 620 10.21 -16.84 -2.92
N ASN A 621 9.46 -17.76 -3.54
CA ASN A 621 8.02 -17.61 -3.77
C ASN A 621 7.70 -16.26 -4.47
N LEU A 622 8.39 -15.99 -5.58
CA LEU A 622 8.14 -14.80 -6.41
C LEU A 622 6.95 -15.05 -7.34
N SER A 623 5.98 -14.13 -7.34
CA SER A 623 4.94 -14.14 -8.37
C SER A 623 5.54 -13.83 -9.76
N PRO A 624 4.87 -14.24 -10.86
CA PRO A 624 5.30 -13.87 -12.21
C PRO A 624 5.46 -12.34 -12.39
N LYS A 625 4.58 -11.56 -11.75
CA LYS A 625 4.66 -10.10 -11.76
C LYS A 625 5.94 -9.59 -11.08
N GLN A 626 6.28 -10.14 -9.92
CA GLN A 626 7.50 -9.76 -9.18
C GLN A 626 8.77 -10.16 -9.93
N ALA A 627 8.80 -11.33 -10.56
CA ALA A 627 9.95 -11.76 -11.37
C ALA A 627 10.19 -10.85 -12.59
N VAL A 628 9.12 -10.31 -13.19
CA VAL A 628 9.22 -9.28 -14.25
C VAL A 628 9.65 -7.93 -13.66
N GLU A 629 9.12 -7.55 -12.50
CA GLU A 629 9.45 -6.29 -11.84
C GLU A 629 10.94 -6.19 -11.49
N LEU A 630 11.57 -7.28 -11.03
CA LEU A 630 13.02 -7.33 -10.76
C LEU A 630 13.89 -6.95 -11.96
N ARG A 631 13.42 -7.18 -13.19
CA ARG A 631 14.14 -6.80 -14.43
C ARG A 631 13.94 -5.32 -14.78
N ARG A 632 12.84 -4.73 -14.30
CA ARG A 632 12.41 -3.36 -14.58
C ARG A 632 12.84 -2.34 -13.53
N LEU A 633 13.36 -2.78 -12.39
CA LEU A 633 13.88 -1.90 -11.34
C LEU A 633 14.84 -0.85 -11.92
N ARG A 634 14.74 0.39 -11.41
CA ARG A 634 15.61 1.49 -11.82
C ARG A 634 16.99 1.39 -11.17
N THR A 635 17.97 2.01 -11.81
CA THR A 635 19.37 2.01 -11.36
C THR A 635 19.90 3.43 -11.32
N GLY A 636 20.84 3.68 -10.40
CA GLY A 636 21.55 4.96 -10.26
C GLY A 636 22.36 5.41 -11.49
N THR A 637 22.38 4.63 -12.57
CA THR A 637 22.96 4.99 -13.87
C THR A 637 22.07 5.92 -14.67
N ASP A 638 20.75 5.73 -14.56
CA ASP A 638 19.76 6.40 -15.39
C ASP A 638 18.99 7.47 -14.61
N LEU A 639 18.99 7.36 -13.27
CA LEU A 639 18.27 8.20 -12.32
C LEU A 639 19.18 8.51 -11.11
N PRO A 640 18.86 9.54 -10.30
CA PRO A 640 19.63 9.85 -9.09
C PRO A 640 19.47 8.82 -7.95
N PHE A 641 18.75 7.72 -8.18
CA PHE A 641 18.49 6.67 -7.20
C PHE A 641 18.49 5.28 -7.86
N SER A 642 18.75 4.25 -7.05
CA SER A 642 18.48 2.86 -7.42
C SER A 642 17.19 2.38 -6.77
N GLU A 643 16.53 1.41 -7.39
CA GLU A 643 15.43 0.69 -6.77
C GLU A 643 15.86 -0.72 -6.36
N ALA A 644 15.22 -1.24 -5.31
CA ALA A 644 15.36 -2.61 -4.87
C ALA A 644 14.03 -3.14 -4.33
N ILE A 645 13.79 -4.44 -4.45
CA ILE A 645 12.76 -5.14 -3.69
C ILE A 645 13.41 -5.71 -2.45
N ILE A 646 12.94 -5.31 -1.28
CA ILE A 646 13.29 -5.93 0.00
C ILE A 646 12.26 -7.02 0.34
N ARG A 647 12.72 -8.12 0.93
CA ARG A 647 11.88 -9.17 1.53
C ARG A 647 12.47 -9.58 2.87
N GLY A 648 11.60 -9.91 3.83
CA GLY A 648 12.00 -10.31 5.17
C GLY A 648 11.33 -9.43 6.23
N PRO A 649 12.08 -8.56 6.94
CA PRO A 649 11.54 -7.68 8.01
C PRO A 649 10.45 -6.72 7.49
N VAL A 650 10.51 -6.42 6.19
CA VAL A 650 9.45 -5.76 5.42
C VAL A 650 9.54 -6.29 3.99
N SER A 651 8.42 -6.29 3.27
CA SER A 651 8.36 -6.75 1.88
C SER A 651 7.84 -5.63 0.99
N THR A 652 8.71 -4.79 0.45
CA THR A 652 8.33 -3.64 -0.36
C THR A 652 9.34 -3.34 -1.48
N LYS A 653 8.97 -2.44 -2.40
CA LYS A 653 9.91 -1.82 -3.32
C LYS A 653 10.45 -0.52 -2.72
N LEU A 654 11.74 -0.52 -2.46
CA LEU A 654 12.52 0.59 -1.96
C LEU A 654 13.09 1.43 -3.11
N ARG A 655 13.06 2.74 -2.91
CA ARG A 655 13.92 3.72 -3.56
C ARG A 655 15.08 4.03 -2.64
N ILE A 656 16.30 3.72 -3.07
CA ILE A 656 17.51 3.90 -2.30
C ILE A 656 17.97 5.34 -2.50
N GLU A 657 17.89 6.13 -1.42
CA GLU A 657 18.28 7.53 -1.41
C GLU A 657 19.32 7.82 -0.33
N SER A 658 20.23 8.72 -0.66
CA SER A 658 21.26 9.26 0.22
C SER A 658 21.10 10.77 0.33
N THR A 659 21.49 11.34 1.48
CA THR A 659 21.69 12.78 1.60
C THR A 659 22.83 13.24 0.69
N GLN A 660 22.93 14.54 0.40
CA GLN A 660 24.02 15.07 -0.43
C GLN A 660 25.39 14.75 0.18
N SER A 661 25.53 14.91 1.50
CA SER A 661 26.80 14.62 2.20
C SER A 661 27.18 13.14 2.15
N GLU A 662 26.21 12.23 2.25
CA GLU A 662 26.45 10.80 2.06
C GLU A 662 26.84 10.50 0.60
N HIS A 663 26.13 11.09 -0.36
CA HIS A 663 26.41 10.90 -1.79
C HIS A 663 27.82 11.35 -2.16
N ASP A 664 28.24 12.53 -1.69
CA ASP A 664 29.57 13.09 -1.95
C ASP A 664 30.68 12.21 -1.37
N LEU A 665 30.46 11.60 -0.20
CA LEU A 665 31.41 10.67 0.41
C LEU A 665 31.55 9.39 -0.43
N ILE A 666 30.41 8.84 -0.88
CA ILE A 666 30.37 7.59 -1.65
C ILE A 666 30.87 7.78 -3.08
N THR A 667 30.60 8.92 -3.73
CA THR A 667 31.03 9.15 -5.12
C THR A 667 32.52 9.46 -5.25
N ARG A 668 33.13 10.11 -4.25
CA ARG A 668 34.59 10.25 -4.18
C ARG A 668 35.30 8.89 -4.24
N GLU A 669 34.75 7.87 -3.59
CA GLU A 669 35.25 6.49 -3.62
C GLU A 669 35.21 5.87 -5.02
N PHE A 670 34.16 6.12 -5.82
CA PHE A 670 34.08 5.62 -7.20
C PHE A 670 35.08 6.32 -8.13
N GLU A 671 35.29 7.62 -7.96
CA GLU A 671 36.24 8.39 -8.79
C GLU A 671 37.70 8.02 -8.50
N GLU A 672 38.09 7.83 -7.24
CA GLU A 672 39.44 7.38 -6.85
C GLU A 672 39.76 5.97 -7.38
N ASN A 673 38.78 5.06 -7.35
CA ASN A 673 38.92 3.70 -7.89
C ASN A 673 38.97 3.63 -9.43
N LEU A 674 38.36 4.59 -10.13
CA LEU A 674 38.46 4.72 -11.60
C LEU A 674 39.85 5.17 -12.05
N ILE A 675 40.54 5.98 -11.22
CA ILE A 675 41.88 6.50 -11.51
C ILE A 675 42.97 5.44 -11.29
N SER A 676 42.74 4.43 -10.43
CA SER A 676 43.70 3.37 -10.12
C SER A 676 43.69 2.17 -11.08
N MET A 677 42.83 2.16 -12.12
CA MET A 677 42.78 1.06 -13.10
C MET A 677 43.89 1.18 -14.16
N PRO A 678 44.63 0.10 -14.49
CA PRO A 678 45.60 0.11 -15.59
C PRO A 678 44.91 0.34 -16.94
N GLU A 679 45.51 1.17 -17.80
CA GLU A 679 44.95 1.76 -19.03
C GLU A 679 44.37 0.78 -20.08
N ASN A 680 44.49 -0.54 -19.90
CA ASN A 680 43.96 -1.53 -20.85
C ASN A 680 42.51 -1.98 -20.63
N THR A 681 41.77 -1.39 -19.68
CA THR A 681 40.31 -1.63 -19.55
C THR A 681 39.44 -0.38 -19.77
N ALA A 682 40.03 0.82 -19.82
CA ALA A 682 39.31 2.06 -20.08
C ALA A 682 38.97 2.28 -21.56
N THR A 683 39.65 1.58 -22.48
CA THR A 683 39.56 1.82 -23.93
C THR A 683 38.31 1.24 -24.59
N GLU A 684 37.59 0.32 -23.94
CA GLU A 684 36.27 -0.13 -24.42
C GLU A 684 35.10 0.77 -23.95
N ALA A 685 35.33 1.66 -22.98
CA ALA A 685 34.32 2.61 -22.49
C ALA A 685 34.48 4.04 -23.06
N ARG A 686 35.60 4.37 -23.73
CA ARG A 686 35.87 5.72 -24.29
C ARG A 686 36.02 5.79 -25.82
N GLY A 687 35.69 4.72 -26.54
CA GLY A 687 35.70 4.71 -28.00
C GLY A 687 34.41 5.20 -28.66
N LYS A 688 34.11 6.51 -28.60
CA LYS A 688 33.37 7.28 -29.65
C LYS A 688 33.20 8.75 -29.25
N GLN A 689 34.31 9.48 -29.20
CA GLN A 689 34.34 10.91 -29.49
C GLN A 689 35.77 11.26 -29.87
N THR A 690 36.04 11.34 -31.18
CA THR A 690 37.24 11.97 -31.71
C THR A 690 36.79 13.18 -32.52
N ASN A 691 36.99 14.36 -31.95
CA ASN A 691 37.20 15.58 -32.73
C ASN A 691 38.71 15.86 -32.66
N ASP A 692 39.37 15.90 -33.80
CA ASP A 692 40.58 16.72 -33.94
C ASP A 692 40.50 17.47 -35.28
N PRO A 693 40.64 18.81 -35.29
CA PRO A 693 40.51 19.64 -36.48
C PRO A 693 41.89 19.95 -37.07
N ASP A 694 42.11 19.60 -38.34
CA ASP A 694 42.77 20.44 -39.35
C ASP A 694 43.08 19.64 -40.62
N ASN A 695 42.25 19.87 -41.65
CA ASN A 695 42.61 20.25 -43.04
C ASN A 695 43.62 19.39 -43.87
N PRO A 696 43.70 19.59 -45.21
CA PRO A 696 42.70 19.72 -46.27
C PRO A 696 42.95 18.69 -47.40
N VAL A 697 41.94 18.22 -48.14
CA VAL A 697 42.20 17.63 -49.48
C VAL A 697 41.14 18.02 -50.50
N LYS A 698 41.62 18.67 -51.57
CA LYS A 698 40.93 18.95 -52.83
C LYS A 698 41.01 17.76 -53.80
N SER A 699 40.07 17.82 -54.74
CA SER A 699 40.12 17.42 -56.16
C SER A 699 39.97 15.95 -56.54
N ASP A 700 38.85 15.75 -57.24
CA ASP A 700 38.70 15.21 -58.60
C ASP A 700 38.78 13.72 -58.92
N GLY A 701 37.75 13.31 -59.67
CA GLY A 701 37.72 12.22 -60.65
C GLY A 701 37.23 10.89 -60.08
N GLY A 702 36.15 10.28 -60.53
CA GLY A 702 35.25 10.53 -61.65
C GLY A 702 34.62 9.19 -62.08
N THR A 703 33.34 9.24 -62.49
CA THR A 703 32.66 8.37 -63.49
C THR A 703 32.51 6.86 -63.14
N GLU A 704 31.38 6.17 -63.31
CA GLU A 704 30.36 6.18 -64.37
C GLU A 704 28.99 5.66 -63.83
N ILE A 705 27.85 6.31 -64.13
CA ILE A 705 26.79 5.95 -65.13
C ILE A 705 25.93 4.73 -64.68
N LYS A 706 24.59 4.72 -64.58
CA LYS A 706 23.49 5.24 -65.42
C LYS A 706 22.16 5.11 -64.64
N ASN A 707 21.27 6.10 -64.69
CA ASN A 707 19.98 5.95 -65.38
C ASN A 707 19.19 7.27 -65.40
N PRO A 708 18.34 7.48 -66.42
CA PRO A 708 17.98 8.81 -66.87
C PRO A 708 16.50 9.17 -66.59
N ASP A 709 16.27 10.46 -66.86
CA ASP A 709 15.02 11.13 -67.24
C ASP A 709 14.03 11.44 -66.10
N ALA A 710 13.93 12.69 -65.63
CA ALA A 710 13.48 13.93 -66.32
C ALA A 710 11.96 13.86 -66.61
N ASP A 711 11.16 14.90 -66.44
CA ASP A 711 11.48 16.32 -66.45
C ASP A 711 10.25 17.14 -66.01
N THR A 712 10.52 18.42 -65.73
CA THR A 712 9.61 19.58 -65.73
C THR A 712 8.57 19.72 -64.61
N GLY A 713 8.35 20.87 -64.00
CA GLY A 713 8.89 22.20 -64.26
C GLY A 713 8.20 23.23 -63.36
N ASN A 714 9.01 24.18 -62.88
CA ASN A 714 8.72 25.33 -62.02
C ASN A 714 7.44 26.12 -62.32
N LEU A 715 6.94 26.85 -61.31
CA LEU A 715 6.78 28.30 -61.38
C LEU A 715 6.66 28.96 -59.99
N ASN A 716 7.51 29.96 -59.79
CA ASN A 716 7.68 30.84 -58.63
C ASN A 716 6.45 31.71 -58.34
N THR A 717 6.27 32.12 -57.08
CA THR A 717 6.04 33.53 -56.76
C THR A 717 6.54 33.90 -55.36
N GLN A 718 7.30 35.00 -55.33
CA GLN A 718 7.79 35.82 -54.23
C GLN A 718 6.63 36.27 -53.30
N SER A 719 6.77 36.79 -52.09
CA SER A 719 7.81 36.91 -51.06
C SER A 719 7.20 37.81 -49.96
N GLN A 720 7.61 37.64 -48.69
CA GLN A 720 7.55 38.62 -47.59
C GLN A 720 6.26 38.75 -46.77
N ALA A 721 6.24 38.05 -45.64
CA ALA A 721 6.05 38.67 -44.32
C ALA A 721 6.95 37.97 -43.29
N ARG A 722 7.51 38.76 -42.39
CA ARG A 722 8.70 38.52 -41.56
C ARG A 722 8.53 37.56 -40.38
N ASN A 723 9.54 36.72 -40.20
CA ASN A 723 10.26 36.33 -38.96
C ASN A 723 9.50 36.00 -37.67
N ARG A 724 9.54 34.71 -37.31
CA ARG A 724 10.20 34.20 -36.10
C ARG A 724 10.68 32.77 -36.37
N GLU A 725 11.96 32.59 -36.64
CA GLU A 725 12.61 31.27 -36.58
C GLU A 725 12.79 30.91 -35.10
N VAL A 726 12.00 29.96 -34.60
CA VAL A 726 12.36 29.19 -33.40
C VAL A 726 13.19 28.02 -33.91
N ARG A 727 14.44 27.95 -33.46
CA ARG A 727 15.29 26.77 -33.61
C ARG A 727 14.60 25.61 -32.90
N GLY A 728 14.27 24.56 -33.64
CA GLY A 728 13.64 23.35 -33.12
C GLY A 728 14.40 22.79 -31.92
N SER A 729 13.64 22.56 -30.85
CA SER A 729 14.05 21.74 -29.70
C SER A 729 14.29 20.31 -30.15
N GLU A 730 15.34 19.68 -29.61
CA GLU A 730 15.64 18.25 -29.76
C GLU A 730 14.68 17.32 -29.01
N ASP A 731 13.54 17.84 -28.55
CA ASP A 731 12.42 17.06 -28.05
C ASP A 731 11.56 16.60 -29.23
N GLY A 732 11.32 15.29 -29.32
CA GLY A 732 10.59 14.66 -30.42
C GLY A 732 9.09 14.98 -30.50
N LEU A 733 8.67 16.22 -30.28
CA LEU A 733 7.30 16.68 -30.44
C LEU A 733 7.08 17.30 -31.83
N LEU A 734 5.95 16.96 -32.44
CA LEU A 734 5.49 17.54 -33.70
C LEU A 734 4.95 18.95 -33.42
N GLU A 735 5.66 20.01 -33.81
CA GLU A 735 5.12 21.37 -33.70
C GLU A 735 3.96 21.54 -34.69
N LEU A 736 2.74 21.73 -34.17
CA LEU A 736 1.56 22.03 -34.98
C LEU A 736 1.65 23.47 -35.51
N PRO A 737 1.12 23.75 -36.71
CA PRO A 737 1.11 25.10 -37.24
C PRO A 737 0.35 26.07 -36.33
N ASP A 738 0.83 27.31 -36.24
CA ASP A 738 0.23 28.42 -35.46
C ASP A 738 -1.25 28.72 -35.78
N THR A 739 -1.81 28.12 -36.83
CA THR A 739 -3.23 28.22 -37.21
C THR A 739 -4.14 27.25 -36.45
N CYS A 740 -3.60 26.39 -35.57
CA CYS A 740 -4.39 25.52 -34.70
C CYS A 740 -4.95 26.30 -33.50
N ILE A 741 -6.23 26.68 -33.59
CA ILE A 741 -6.98 27.38 -32.54
C ILE A 741 -7.20 26.43 -31.34
N THR A 742 -6.81 26.86 -30.14
CA THR A 742 -6.84 26.09 -28.88
C THR A 742 -7.95 26.54 -27.93
N GLU A 743 -9.20 26.52 -28.38
CA GLU A 743 -10.34 26.61 -27.46
C GLU A 743 -11.36 25.50 -27.71
N ALA A 744 -11.97 25.05 -26.62
CA ALA A 744 -12.82 23.88 -26.53
C ALA A 744 -14.16 24.08 -27.27
N GLU A 745 -14.23 23.62 -28.51
CA GLU A 745 -15.50 23.29 -29.17
C GLU A 745 -15.68 21.77 -29.22
N ASP A 746 -16.85 21.28 -28.82
CA ASP A 746 -17.30 19.89 -28.97
C ASP A 746 -17.74 19.71 -30.44
N PRO A 747 -16.92 19.09 -31.32
CA PRO A 747 -17.23 19.11 -32.75
C PRO A 747 -18.44 18.21 -33.05
N ASP A 748 -19.30 18.69 -33.96
CA ASP A 748 -20.56 18.07 -34.37
C ASP A 748 -20.40 16.55 -34.62
N ARG A 749 -21.32 15.74 -34.08
CA ARG A 749 -21.25 14.27 -34.14
C ARG A 749 -21.40 13.74 -35.57
N GLU A 750 -22.00 14.53 -36.46
CA GLU A 750 -22.17 14.15 -37.87
C GLU A 750 -20.99 14.59 -38.76
N ALA A 751 -19.99 15.29 -38.23
CA ALA A 751 -18.84 15.78 -39.00
C ALA A 751 -18.05 14.63 -39.66
N SER A 752 -17.64 14.81 -40.90
CA SER A 752 -16.92 13.81 -41.69
C SER A 752 -15.49 13.57 -41.18
N ALA A 753 -14.90 12.43 -41.54
CA ALA A 753 -13.50 12.10 -41.26
C ALA A 753 -12.51 13.17 -41.76
N GLU A 754 -12.85 13.79 -42.89
CA GLU A 754 -12.08 14.84 -43.54
C GLU A 754 -12.23 16.18 -42.82
N GLU A 755 -13.37 16.42 -42.17
CA GLU A 755 -13.56 17.58 -41.30
C GLU A 755 -12.85 17.41 -39.97
N LEU A 756 -12.72 16.21 -39.40
CA LEU A 756 -12.07 15.98 -38.10
C LEU A 756 -10.54 15.94 -38.16
N LEU A 757 -9.95 15.63 -39.31
CA LEU A 757 -8.49 15.59 -39.53
C LEU A 757 -8.00 16.91 -40.14
N PRO A 758 -6.90 17.53 -39.66
CA PRO A 758 -6.36 18.73 -40.31
C PRO A 758 -5.92 18.42 -41.75
N GLU A 759 -6.26 19.31 -42.69
CA GLU A 759 -6.05 19.06 -44.13
C GLU A 759 -4.58 18.95 -44.53
N VAL A 760 -3.64 19.60 -43.81
CA VAL A 760 -2.20 19.53 -44.12
C VAL A 760 -1.37 19.62 -42.85
N LEU A 761 -0.71 18.52 -42.47
CA LEU A 761 0.40 18.53 -41.51
C LEU A 761 1.69 18.94 -42.28
N PRO A 762 2.45 19.97 -41.85
CA PRO A 762 3.61 20.45 -42.61
C PRO A 762 4.66 19.36 -42.80
N GLY A 763 4.97 19.02 -44.06
CA GLY A 763 5.94 17.99 -44.42
C GLY A 763 5.41 16.56 -44.46
N TRP A 764 4.09 16.36 -44.29
CA TRP A 764 3.44 15.04 -44.31
C TRP A 764 2.46 14.92 -45.48
N LYS A 765 2.44 13.77 -46.16
CA LYS A 765 1.55 13.49 -47.29
C LYS A 765 0.49 12.46 -46.91
N LYS A 766 -0.79 12.84 -46.91
CA LYS A 766 -1.91 11.91 -46.69
C LYS A 766 -1.97 10.89 -47.82
N LEU A 767 -1.96 9.59 -47.48
CA LEU A 767 -1.96 8.48 -48.43
C LEU A 767 -3.36 7.88 -48.66
N GLY A 768 -4.25 7.99 -47.68
CA GLY A 768 -5.64 7.55 -47.77
C GLY A 768 -6.39 7.64 -46.45
N THR A 769 -7.72 7.62 -46.50
CA THR A 769 -8.62 7.57 -45.33
C THR A 769 -9.61 6.43 -45.48
N THR A 770 -9.86 5.69 -44.39
CA THR A 770 -10.95 4.72 -44.33
C THR A 770 -11.96 5.18 -43.29
N THR A 771 -13.22 5.31 -43.73
CA THR A 771 -14.37 5.77 -42.93
C THR A 771 -15.07 4.64 -42.19
N ASP A 772 -14.33 3.64 -41.71
CA ASP A 772 -14.90 2.54 -40.93
C ASP A 772 -15.27 3.03 -39.52
N ARG A 773 -16.50 3.52 -39.36
CA ARG A 773 -17.07 3.88 -38.06
C ARG A 773 -17.62 2.63 -37.39
N TRP A 774 -16.98 2.17 -36.33
CA TRP A 774 -17.49 1.09 -35.49
C TRP A 774 -18.09 1.72 -34.23
N ALA A 775 -19.40 1.53 -34.03
CA ALA A 775 -20.08 2.00 -32.84
C ALA A 775 -19.92 0.97 -31.72
N VAL A 776 -19.32 1.39 -30.61
CA VAL A 776 -19.25 0.63 -29.36
C VAL A 776 -20.06 1.42 -28.32
N PRO A 777 -20.81 0.81 -27.39
CA PRO A 777 -21.82 1.49 -26.56
C PRO A 777 -21.36 2.72 -25.73
N VAL A 778 -20.06 3.00 -25.70
CA VAL A 778 -19.38 4.03 -24.91
C VAL A 778 -18.37 4.87 -25.70
N ALA A 779 -18.22 4.62 -27.01
CA ALA A 779 -17.38 5.43 -27.88
C ALA A 779 -18.02 5.55 -29.26
N GLU A 780 -18.55 6.72 -29.56
CA GLU A 780 -19.02 7.09 -30.90
C GLU A 780 -17.86 7.74 -31.67
N ASP A 781 -17.55 7.14 -32.82
CA ASP A 781 -16.67 7.60 -33.92
C ASP A 781 -15.15 7.44 -33.82
N TRP A 782 -14.60 6.69 -34.80
CA TRP A 782 -13.18 6.43 -35.02
C TRP A 782 -12.86 6.83 -36.48
N VAL A 783 -11.79 7.60 -36.69
CA VAL A 783 -11.30 7.94 -38.04
C VAL A 783 -9.86 7.49 -38.17
N LEU A 784 -9.60 6.63 -39.16
CA LEU A 784 -8.29 6.11 -39.50
C LEU A 784 -7.77 6.78 -40.78
N GLY A 785 -6.70 7.55 -40.64
CA GLY A 785 -5.97 8.16 -41.76
C GLY A 785 -4.58 7.58 -41.88
N THR A 786 -4.13 7.27 -43.10
CA THR A 786 -2.73 6.88 -43.34
C THR A 786 -1.96 8.07 -43.91
N TYR A 787 -0.80 8.37 -43.32
CA TYR A 787 0.05 9.49 -43.71
C TYR A 787 1.48 9.02 -43.95
N LEU A 788 2.19 9.74 -44.80
CA LEU A 788 3.63 9.57 -45.02
C LEU A 788 4.34 10.76 -44.36
N GLY A 789 5.22 10.49 -43.40
CA GLY A 789 5.95 11.53 -42.69
C GLY A 789 7.17 12.07 -43.47
N PRO A 790 7.84 13.12 -42.96
CA PRO A 790 8.93 13.82 -43.64
C PRO A 790 10.18 12.95 -43.88
N LYS A 791 10.33 11.86 -43.11
CA LYS A 791 11.39 10.86 -43.27
C LYS A 791 10.98 9.65 -44.13
N ASN A 792 9.84 9.73 -44.83
CA ASN A 792 9.24 8.66 -45.63
C ASN A 792 8.69 7.44 -44.84
N ASP A 793 8.57 7.55 -43.52
CA ASP A 793 7.90 6.53 -42.71
C ASP A 793 6.37 6.61 -42.88
N ARG A 794 5.68 5.47 -42.89
CA ARG A 794 4.22 5.42 -42.95
C ARG A 794 3.63 5.42 -41.55
N TYR A 795 2.69 6.33 -41.33
CA TYR A 795 2.00 6.52 -40.08
C TYR A 795 0.53 6.18 -40.26
N LEU A 796 0.00 5.44 -39.28
CA LEU A 796 -1.44 5.30 -39.13
C LEU A 796 -1.87 6.25 -38.01
N ILE A 797 -2.68 7.24 -38.36
CA ILE A 797 -3.15 8.28 -37.45
C ILE A 797 -4.59 7.96 -37.06
N HIS A 798 -4.80 7.96 -35.75
CA HIS A 798 -6.00 7.52 -35.08
C HIS A 798 -6.55 8.62 -34.16
N ILE A 799 -7.79 9.05 -34.38
CA ILE A 799 -8.44 10.04 -33.50
C ILE A 799 -9.39 9.33 -32.54
N SER A 800 -9.21 9.54 -31.23
CA SER A 800 -10.05 8.96 -30.19
C SER A 800 -10.35 9.94 -29.06
N ARG A 801 -11.42 9.70 -28.29
CA ARG A 801 -11.76 10.48 -27.08
C ARG A 801 -10.99 10.01 -25.82
N TRP A 802 -10.08 9.06 -25.96
CA TRP A 802 -9.35 8.46 -24.85
C TRP A 802 -8.20 9.37 -24.40
N GLN A 803 -7.93 9.43 -23.09
CA GLN A 803 -6.74 10.12 -22.58
C GLN A 803 -5.47 9.31 -22.89
N PRO A 804 -4.30 9.96 -23.00
CA PRO A 804 -3.04 9.31 -23.37
C PRO A 804 -2.70 8.07 -22.52
N ASP A 805 -2.96 8.14 -21.22
CA ASP A 805 -2.66 7.07 -20.27
C ASP A 805 -3.47 5.80 -20.52
N HIS A 806 -4.70 5.93 -21.03
CA HIS A 806 -5.54 4.78 -21.36
C HIS A 806 -5.03 4.01 -22.59
N VAL A 807 -4.41 4.72 -23.54
CA VAL A 807 -3.85 4.11 -24.76
C VAL A 807 -2.47 3.52 -24.47
N GLN A 808 -1.65 4.18 -23.64
CA GLN A 808 -0.37 3.63 -23.17
C GLN A 808 -0.59 2.31 -22.42
N TYR A 809 -1.58 2.27 -21.53
CA TYR A 809 -1.99 1.04 -20.84
C TYR A 809 -2.45 -0.05 -21.82
N ALA A 810 -3.20 0.30 -22.86
CA ALA A 810 -3.62 -0.65 -23.89
C ALA A 810 -2.45 -1.27 -24.67
N VAL A 811 -1.44 -0.45 -25.00
CA VAL A 811 -0.21 -0.90 -25.66
C VAL A 811 0.58 -1.83 -24.74
N ASP A 812 0.67 -1.51 -23.45
CA ASP A 812 1.45 -2.25 -22.47
C ASP A 812 0.80 -3.59 -22.06
N GLU A 813 -0.53 -3.69 -22.04
CA GLU A 813 -1.28 -4.92 -21.70
C GLU A 813 -1.44 -5.90 -22.88
N LEU A 814 -1.62 -5.40 -24.10
CA LEU A 814 -2.00 -6.25 -25.24
C LEU A 814 -0.82 -6.75 -26.08
N PHE A 815 0.39 -6.20 -25.95
CA PHE A 815 1.50 -6.55 -26.85
C PHE A 815 2.75 -7.12 -26.17
N GLY A 816 3.12 -8.33 -26.62
CA GLY A 816 4.41 -8.98 -26.38
C GLY A 816 5.07 -9.57 -27.64
N VAL A 817 4.59 -9.26 -28.87
CA VAL A 817 5.09 -9.89 -30.12
C VAL A 817 5.25 -8.93 -31.32
N GLY A 818 5.24 -7.61 -31.12
CA GLY A 818 5.55 -6.66 -32.21
C GLY A 818 5.81 -5.27 -31.66
N GLU A 819 7.01 -4.74 -31.87
CA GLU A 819 7.48 -3.50 -31.26
C GLU A 819 6.93 -2.27 -32.02
N PRO A 820 6.05 -1.43 -31.42
CA PRO A 820 5.84 -0.09 -31.92
C PRO A 820 7.16 0.69 -31.73
N VAL A 821 7.69 1.22 -32.82
CA VAL A 821 9.00 1.91 -32.80
C VAL A 821 8.88 3.25 -32.09
N ARG A 822 7.71 3.88 -32.29
CA ARG A 822 7.44 5.23 -31.84
C ARG A 822 5.94 5.45 -31.76
N PHE A 823 5.52 5.97 -30.62
CA PHE A 823 4.15 6.37 -30.32
C PHE A 823 4.17 7.87 -30.05
N ASP A 824 3.41 8.62 -30.83
CA ASP A 824 3.28 10.07 -30.67
C ASP A 824 1.80 10.37 -30.35
N ALA A 825 1.56 11.19 -29.33
CA ALA A 825 0.23 11.64 -28.94
C ALA A 825 0.16 13.15 -28.98
N TRP A 826 -0.96 13.68 -29.47
CA TRP A 826 -1.22 15.11 -29.53
C TRP A 826 -2.68 15.42 -29.31
N THR A 827 -3.01 16.70 -29.14
CA THR A 827 -4.38 17.19 -29.09
C THR A 827 -4.67 18.04 -30.32
N ALA A 828 -5.80 17.81 -30.98
CA ALA A 828 -6.30 18.72 -32.00
C ALA A 828 -7.83 18.80 -31.94
N ARG A 829 -8.38 20.01 -32.09
CA ARG A 829 -9.83 20.28 -32.03
C ARG A 829 -10.51 19.67 -30.79
N GLY A 830 -9.88 19.82 -29.62
CA GLY A 830 -10.41 19.32 -28.33
C GLY A 830 -10.37 17.79 -28.17
N ARG A 831 -9.72 17.04 -29.08
CA ARG A 831 -9.62 15.58 -29.03
C ARG A 831 -8.16 15.11 -29.02
N PHE A 832 -7.92 13.94 -28.44
CA PHE A 832 -6.62 13.28 -28.50
C PHE A 832 -6.46 12.54 -29.82
N ILE A 833 -5.31 12.73 -30.44
CA ILE A 833 -4.94 12.08 -31.69
C ILE A 833 -3.64 11.34 -31.44
N PHE A 834 -3.57 10.12 -31.94
CA PHE A 834 -2.49 9.19 -31.72
C PHE A 834 -1.91 8.74 -33.05
N GLY A 835 -0.59 8.80 -33.20
CA GLY A 835 0.14 8.27 -34.33
C GLY A 835 0.96 7.07 -33.91
N VAL A 836 0.80 5.94 -34.59
CA VAL A 836 1.61 4.74 -34.37
C VAL A 836 2.49 4.48 -35.58
N VAL A 837 3.81 4.39 -35.35
CA VAL A 837 4.79 3.97 -36.35
C VAL A 837 5.07 2.49 -36.19
N ILE A 838 4.92 1.72 -37.27
CA ILE A 838 5.19 0.28 -37.28
C ILE A 838 6.34 -0.02 -38.25
N LEU A 839 7.35 -0.73 -37.75
CA LEU A 839 8.64 -1.05 -38.40
C LEU A 839 8.53 -1.67 -39.81
N ASP A 840 7.43 -2.38 -40.12
CA ASP A 840 7.26 -3.12 -41.38
C ASP A 840 6.19 -2.53 -42.34
N GLY A 841 5.51 -1.44 -41.94
CA GLY A 841 4.52 -0.74 -42.76
C GLY A 841 3.25 -1.54 -43.11
N SER A 842 3.00 -2.67 -42.45
CA SER A 842 1.82 -3.51 -42.71
C SER A 842 0.55 -2.94 -42.07
N ILE A 843 -0.38 -2.47 -42.93
CA ILE A 843 -1.67 -1.88 -42.52
C ILE A 843 -2.55 -2.86 -41.74
N ASP A 844 -2.46 -4.18 -42.01
CA ASP A 844 -3.31 -5.19 -41.36
C ASP A 844 -2.93 -5.43 -39.89
N ARG A 845 -1.63 -5.37 -39.57
CA ARG A 845 -1.17 -5.44 -38.16
C ARG A 845 -1.51 -4.16 -37.40
N ALA A 846 -1.36 -3.00 -38.05
CA ALA A 846 -1.75 -1.71 -37.49
C ALA A 846 -3.26 -1.63 -37.19
N ARG A 847 -4.08 -2.17 -38.10
CA ARG A 847 -5.52 -2.31 -37.90
C ARG A 847 -5.83 -3.18 -36.70
N THR A 848 -5.22 -4.37 -36.61
CA THR A 848 -5.40 -5.32 -35.49
C THR A 848 -5.04 -4.68 -34.13
N LEU A 849 -3.99 -3.86 -34.10
CA LEU A 849 -3.54 -3.13 -32.90
C LEU A 849 -4.58 -2.11 -32.44
N LEU A 850 -5.23 -1.40 -33.38
CA LEU A 850 -6.26 -0.42 -33.08
C LEU A 850 -7.65 -1.04 -32.85
N THR A 851 -7.98 -2.18 -33.46
CA THR A 851 -9.21 -2.96 -33.16
C THR A 851 -9.14 -3.79 -31.88
N ALA A 852 -7.97 -3.94 -31.26
CA ALA A 852 -7.85 -4.54 -29.92
C ALA A 852 -8.11 -3.53 -28.78
N CYS A 853 -7.93 -2.23 -29.05
CA CYS A 853 -8.23 -1.13 -28.13
C CYS A 853 -9.69 -1.05 -27.61
N PRO A 854 -10.75 -1.37 -28.40
CA PRO A 854 -12.14 -1.35 -27.96
C PRO A 854 -12.50 -2.40 -26.91
N ALA A 855 -11.79 -3.54 -26.86
CA ALA A 855 -12.02 -4.61 -25.89
C ALA A 855 -11.71 -4.17 -24.44
N LEU A 856 -10.97 -3.06 -24.29
CA LEU A 856 -10.74 -2.43 -23.00
C LEU A 856 -11.95 -1.65 -22.49
N SER A 857 -12.92 -1.27 -23.33
CA SER A 857 -14.09 -0.52 -22.82
C SER A 857 -14.96 -1.34 -21.87
N GLU A 858 -15.20 -2.63 -22.13
CA GLU A 858 -15.95 -3.50 -21.20
C GLU A 858 -15.16 -3.78 -19.92
N ARG A 859 -13.84 -4.04 -20.02
CA ARG A 859 -12.99 -4.30 -18.85
C ARG A 859 -12.73 -3.06 -18.02
N TYR A 860 -12.59 -1.90 -18.65
CA TYR A 860 -12.33 -0.62 -17.98
C TYR A 860 -13.60 -0.03 -17.38
N ILE A 861 -14.77 -0.23 -18.00
CA ILE A 861 -16.05 0.09 -17.36
C ILE A 861 -16.30 -0.82 -16.17
N GLN A 862 -15.92 -2.10 -16.24
CA GLN A 862 -15.92 -2.99 -15.07
C GLN A 862 -14.86 -2.64 -14.00
N LEU A 863 -13.92 -1.72 -14.31
CA LEU A 863 -12.95 -1.17 -13.36
C LEU A 863 -13.35 0.22 -12.85
N GLN A 864 -14.29 0.91 -13.52
CA GLN A 864 -14.84 2.20 -13.10
C GLN A 864 -16.24 2.13 -12.45
N GLU A 865 -16.99 1.04 -12.66
CA GLU A 865 -18.06 0.58 -11.75
C GLU A 865 -17.50 -0.27 -10.61
#